data_AF-A0A2H0QQJ9-F1
#
_entry.id   AF-A0A2H0QQJ9-F1
#
_cell.length_a   1.000
_cell.length_b   1.000
_cell.length_c   1.000
_cell.angle_alpha   90.00
_cell.angle_beta   90.00
_cell.angle_gamma   90.00
#
_symmetry.space_group_name_H-M   'P 1'
#
loop_
_entity.id
_entity.type
_entity.pdbx_description
1 polymer ?
#
loop_
_entity_poly.entity_id
_entity_poly.type
_entity_poly.pdbx_seq_one_letter_code
_entity_poly.pdbx_strand_id
1 'polypeptide(L)'
;MAKIDQDNMDRAGKITQLKPQLIVAEAAEDKIEKELAPIEMRIQRGTQEFRQMVAMREKYRENLIREVLQVNAEGARVGAENGAQDGTELAYQEGTDNGRRDGDRDGYTVGTREGQERDFRRGSDQGDREGSARGRSEGNTLGSSEGRRAGNSDAGTIEGTAQGRARAQGSDAAQVGQQQGQTAGLDRSVREGDRTGTPRGEAQAIEKYEKVNLQSQSLEGEFAGSFDRRVPDYNGRRGGRYRTDNSGRREILKKAYNDGYDFRYVEVHRYEYLRQIDGFYARAYDDSYQASRTTAYDRNYDQHFNQGRTEADARAYNRDFPIARQAAFDQNREAFAQNPERDSQEFKGSFASADRTTYSSVYESIRSANFARTEQETFNSNIQEQTELHRSKRFEEVSKVYAENDVLDFESSEVIDGGINKIAAKDGIFQPSETVFHNITISNYGQKAATGIKVTSNDGTTSTIAEIPARSKVTIKGAGKSSIPSNARIGGSVVSTLKVSSGLKAEAKIQGRHFDNAAQGTLKAADQKQLSVNYPMVLSGLSTNSQLLLNQANGLKISVTNQSNRGYKGPFKIVLTADSNSSIITKTFDDVESVNGTINLSDAKILVNDERDIYSPITIKAHIHYQGVKLGELTRELTTMVKAPFIDKAGKPVVITDSDALASNLLRTIQDLGGISNASVLDLSLNQLNAQAVQKGLQNRVAVVVDNGNGTVARQLQKLMETSTNTAFVLVDDQMNSANIARTLSAFKDAIRIPVDLKGFGKKFDITFTNQLRASGLKGSNMLIQANSSNYRQVLALAGQLSLSTDQLIAKAKSEISKGNFGSESLTLQLLTTKGLAEVANINKAYAESGGWFSRDGKLADMIDDDASLVINKMKAASDVKLSNETIGIVLSAIAFKDGMEKGVSNFDPVAKDMTIKVRGRVNKRLGKMDDQYRKSLKKFDRDLYNKADDIAKAHRPFDVQESSDWSSNDR
;
A
#
# COMPACT_ATOMS: atom_id res chain seq x y z
N MET A 1 15.85 85.62 -57.29
CA MET A 1 16.64 85.77 -56.05
C MET A 1 15.83 86.31 -54.86
N ALA A 2 14.89 87.25 -55.04
CA ALA A 2 14.11 87.82 -53.92
C ALA A 2 13.19 86.87 -53.10
N LYS A 3 12.88 85.66 -53.59
CA LYS A 3 12.01 84.72 -52.87
C LYS A 3 12.76 83.83 -51.86
N ILE A 4 14.09 83.71 -51.98
CA ILE A 4 14.93 82.90 -51.09
C ILE A 4 15.30 83.69 -49.82
N ASP A 5 15.45 85.01 -49.93
CA ASP A 5 15.79 85.87 -48.78
C ASP A 5 14.62 85.98 -47.78
N GLN A 6 13.37 85.96 -48.27
CA GLN A 6 12.18 85.99 -47.41
C GLN A 6 12.03 84.69 -46.60
N ASP A 7 12.25 83.52 -47.22
CA ASP A 7 12.19 82.22 -46.54
C ASP A 7 13.29 82.06 -45.48
N ASN A 8 14.46 82.67 -45.70
CA ASN A 8 15.56 82.66 -44.73
C ASN A 8 15.28 83.57 -43.53
N MET A 9 14.63 84.72 -43.74
CA MET A 9 14.18 85.60 -42.64
C MET A 9 13.08 84.94 -41.79
N ASP A 10 12.13 84.24 -42.42
CA ASP A 10 11.07 83.52 -41.70
C ASP A 10 11.60 82.31 -40.91
N ARG A 11 12.64 81.64 -41.41
CA ARG A 11 13.36 80.58 -40.67
C ARG A 11 14.14 81.14 -39.47
N ALA A 12 14.80 82.29 -39.62
CA ALA A 12 15.49 82.96 -38.52
C ALA A 12 14.52 83.43 -37.42
N GLY A 13 13.31 83.87 -37.81
CA GLY A 13 12.23 84.19 -36.87
C GLY A 13 11.74 82.97 -36.09
N LYS A 14 11.57 81.82 -36.76
CA LYS A 14 11.19 80.55 -36.10
C LYS A 14 12.25 80.03 -35.14
N ILE A 15 13.55 80.12 -35.49
CA ILE A 15 14.65 79.73 -34.60
C ILE A 15 14.69 80.62 -33.34
N THR A 16 14.38 81.90 -33.48
CA THR A 16 14.31 82.85 -32.36
C THR A 16 13.13 82.54 -31.42
N GLN A 17 12.01 82.05 -31.95
CA GLN A 17 10.85 81.60 -31.15
C GLN A 17 11.05 80.23 -30.47
N LEU A 18 11.93 79.38 -30.99
CA LEU A 18 12.18 78.03 -30.45
C LEU A 18 13.29 77.98 -29.38
N LYS A 19 14.18 78.99 -29.32
CA LYS A 19 15.23 79.08 -28.29
C LYS A 19 14.70 78.99 -26.84
N PRO A 20 13.59 79.67 -26.46
CA PRO A 20 13.02 79.52 -25.12
C PRO A 20 12.51 78.10 -24.83
N GLN A 21 12.04 77.38 -25.85
CA GLN A 21 11.55 76.00 -25.71
C GLN A 21 12.71 75.00 -25.53
N LEU A 22 13.87 75.27 -26.15
CA LEU A 22 15.08 74.48 -25.95
C LEU A 22 15.62 74.60 -24.52
N ILE A 23 15.61 75.82 -23.94
CA ILE A 23 16.02 76.06 -22.54
C ILE A 23 15.11 75.30 -21.56
N VAL A 24 13.81 75.20 -21.86
CA VAL A 24 12.85 74.41 -21.06
C VAL A 24 13.09 72.90 -21.23
N ALA A 25 13.45 72.45 -22.42
CA ALA A 25 13.79 71.05 -22.69
C ALA A 25 15.09 70.63 -21.99
N GLU A 26 16.13 71.46 -22.04
CA GLU A 26 17.40 71.23 -21.33
C GLU A 26 17.20 71.22 -19.81
N ALA A 27 16.34 72.09 -19.26
CA ALA A 27 15.98 72.06 -17.84
C ALA A 27 15.15 70.82 -17.45
N ALA A 28 14.36 70.26 -18.38
CA ALA A 28 13.66 69.00 -18.19
C ALA A 28 14.61 67.79 -18.24
N GLU A 29 15.62 67.82 -19.11
CA GLU A 29 16.65 66.79 -19.21
C GLU A 29 17.51 66.75 -17.93
N ASP A 30 17.93 67.92 -17.44
CA ASP A 30 18.68 68.09 -16.18
C ASP A 30 17.88 67.63 -14.94
N LYS A 31 16.55 67.69 -15.02
CA LYS A 31 15.64 67.14 -13.99
C LYS A 31 15.53 65.62 -14.07
N ILE A 32 15.44 65.06 -15.28
CA ILE A 32 15.42 63.61 -15.52
C ILE A 32 16.74 62.99 -15.07
N GLU A 33 17.89 63.62 -15.35
CA GLU A 33 19.20 63.16 -14.92
C GLU A 33 19.35 63.15 -13.38
N LYS A 34 18.84 64.19 -12.70
CA LYS A 34 18.75 64.23 -11.22
C LYS A 34 17.81 63.18 -10.62
N GLU A 35 16.77 62.77 -11.35
CA GLU A 35 15.84 61.70 -10.95
C GLU A 35 16.37 60.29 -11.26
N LEU A 36 17.25 60.12 -12.27
CA LEU A 36 17.88 58.85 -12.64
C LEU A 36 19.06 58.46 -11.75
N ALA A 37 19.87 59.43 -11.30
CA ALA A 37 21.00 59.20 -10.41
C ALA A 37 20.69 58.33 -9.16
N PRO A 38 19.57 58.52 -8.42
CA PRO A 38 19.20 57.64 -7.31
C PRO A 38 18.76 56.23 -7.75
N ILE A 39 18.26 56.06 -8.96
CA ILE A 39 17.86 54.75 -9.52
C ILE A 39 19.10 53.94 -9.90
N GLU A 40 20.09 54.56 -10.55
CA GLU A 40 21.36 53.91 -10.87
C GLU A 40 22.13 53.51 -9.62
N MET A 41 22.14 54.36 -8.58
CA MET A 41 22.68 53.99 -7.26
C MET A 41 21.94 52.80 -6.64
N ARG A 42 20.60 52.70 -6.78
CA ARG A 42 19.84 51.52 -6.31
C ARG A 42 20.19 50.25 -7.09
N ILE A 43 20.40 50.34 -8.40
CA ILE A 43 20.81 49.20 -9.23
C ILE A 43 22.23 48.75 -8.88
N GLN A 44 23.18 49.68 -8.73
CA GLN A 44 24.55 49.35 -8.32
C GLN A 44 24.59 48.76 -6.90
N ARG A 45 23.80 49.32 -5.96
CA ARG A 45 23.65 48.78 -4.61
C ARG A 45 23.06 47.37 -4.63
N GLY A 46 21.98 47.16 -5.37
CA GLY A 46 21.37 45.84 -5.55
C GLY A 46 22.31 44.82 -6.22
N THR A 47 23.16 45.27 -7.14
CA THR A 47 24.16 44.42 -7.80
C THR A 47 25.29 44.03 -6.85
N GLN A 48 25.75 44.95 -5.99
CA GLN A 48 26.71 44.64 -4.94
C GLN A 48 26.12 43.74 -3.86
N GLU A 49 24.88 44.00 -3.42
CA GLU A 49 24.14 43.14 -2.49
C GLU A 49 23.97 41.73 -3.08
N PHE A 50 23.67 41.60 -4.38
CA PHE A 50 23.58 40.31 -5.05
C PHE A 50 24.93 39.58 -5.09
N ARG A 51 26.03 40.26 -5.42
CA ARG A 51 27.39 39.66 -5.38
C ARG A 51 27.76 39.20 -3.97
N GLN A 52 27.43 39.98 -2.95
CA GLN A 52 27.64 39.61 -1.55
C GLN A 52 26.79 38.39 -1.16
N MET A 53 25.53 38.32 -1.60
CA MET A 53 24.63 37.18 -1.38
C MET A 53 25.14 35.89 -2.04
N VAL A 54 25.68 35.97 -3.26
CA VAL A 54 26.28 34.82 -3.96
C VAL A 54 27.53 34.33 -3.21
N ALA A 55 28.40 35.24 -2.77
CA ALA A 55 29.59 34.88 -1.98
C ALA A 55 29.22 34.25 -0.62
N MET A 56 28.19 34.76 0.05
CA MET A 56 27.68 34.18 1.30
C MET A 56 27.10 32.78 1.09
N ARG A 57 26.41 32.54 -0.03
CA ARG A 57 25.87 31.21 -0.38
C ARG A 57 26.96 30.17 -0.63
N GLU A 58 28.00 30.52 -1.38
CA GLU A 58 29.12 29.58 -1.63
C GLU A 58 29.88 29.26 -0.34
N LYS A 59 30.11 30.26 0.52
CA LYS A 59 30.74 30.04 1.84
C LYS A 59 29.90 29.15 2.75
N TYR A 60 28.58 29.30 2.76
CA TYR A 60 27.67 28.41 3.51
C TYR A 60 27.70 26.97 2.97
N ARG A 61 27.77 26.80 1.65
CA ARG A 61 27.85 25.50 0.99
C ARG A 61 29.14 24.75 1.35
N GLU A 62 30.29 25.42 1.28
CA GLU A 62 31.58 24.81 1.64
C GLU A 62 31.62 24.36 3.11
N ASN A 63 31.05 25.15 4.01
CA ASN A 63 30.96 24.80 5.44
C ASN A 63 30.03 23.60 5.68
N LEU A 64 28.87 23.55 5.02
CA LEU A 64 27.95 22.42 5.14
C LEU A 64 28.56 21.12 4.59
N ILE A 65 29.28 21.19 3.47
CA ILE A 65 29.97 20.02 2.89
C ILE A 65 31.02 19.48 3.87
N ARG A 66 31.81 20.35 4.51
CA ARG A 66 32.78 19.93 5.54
C ARG A 66 32.11 19.25 6.73
N GLU A 67 31.03 19.82 7.25
CA GLU A 67 30.28 19.23 8.38
C GLU A 67 29.69 17.86 8.03
N VAL A 68 29.12 17.71 6.82
CA VAL A 68 28.59 16.44 6.32
C VAL A 68 29.66 15.36 6.26
N LEU A 69 30.82 15.68 5.69
CA LEU A 69 31.92 14.71 5.55
C LEU A 69 32.44 14.25 6.92
N GLN A 70 32.54 15.16 7.89
CA GLN A 70 32.99 14.82 9.24
C GLN A 70 31.98 13.93 9.98
N VAL A 71 30.69 14.27 9.92
CA VAL A 71 29.64 13.50 10.61
C VAL A 71 29.43 12.12 9.95
N ASN A 72 29.58 12.03 8.63
CA ASN A 72 29.57 10.76 7.90
C ASN A 72 30.75 9.86 8.29
N ALA A 73 31.96 10.42 8.39
CA ALA A 73 33.15 9.66 8.81
C ALA A 73 33.01 9.08 10.23
N GLU A 74 32.36 9.79 11.15
CA GLU A 74 32.11 9.27 12.50
C GLU A 74 31.06 8.15 12.50
N GLY A 75 29.96 8.30 11.75
CA GLY A 75 28.99 7.22 11.56
C GLY A 75 29.67 5.96 11.01
N ALA A 76 30.51 6.13 9.98
CA ALA A 76 31.29 5.08 9.35
C ALA A 76 32.21 4.32 10.31
N ARG A 77 32.86 5.00 11.26
CA ARG A 77 33.71 4.35 12.26
C ARG A 77 32.89 3.45 13.20
N VAL A 78 31.78 3.96 13.73
CA VAL A 78 30.92 3.21 14.67
C VAL A 78 30.23 2.04 13.97
N GLY A 79 29.75 2.25 12.74
CA GLY A 79 29.16 1.18 11.93
C GLY A 79 30.15 0.04 11.71
N ALA A 80 31.41 0.34 11.39
CA ALA A 80 32.46 -0.67 11.19
C ALA A 80 32.73 -1.52 12.45
N GLU A 81 32.84 -0.90 13.62
CA GLU A 81 33.10 -1.60 14.89
C GLU A 81 31.97 -2.58 15.23
N ASN A 82 30.72 -2.13 15.17
CA ASN A 82 29.56 -2.97 15.47
C ASN A 82 29.38 -4.08 14.42
N GLY A 83 29.54 -3.76 13.14
CA GLY A 83 29.44 -4.74 12.07
C GLY A 83 30.45 -5.87 12.25
N ALA A 84 31.69 -5.54 12.62
CA ALA A 84 32.75 -6.55 12.78
C ALA A 84 32.45 -7.58 13.88
N GLN A 85 31.93 -7.11 15.01
CA GLN A 85 31.60 -7.95 16.15
C GLN A 85 30.43 -8.89 15.82
N ASP A 86 29.32 -8.34 15.32
CA ASP A 86 28.12 -9.10 14.98
C ASP A 86 28.38 -10.12 13.87
N GLY A 87 29.13 -9.73 12.83
CA GLY A 87 29.46 -10.61 11.71
C GLY A 87 30.31 -11.82 12.12
N THR A 88 31.24 -11.63 13.07
CA THR A 88 32.10 -12.70 13.60
C THR A 88 31.30 -13.73 14.42
N GLU A 89 30.41 -13.25 15.30
CA GLU A 89 29.60 -14.12 16.16
C GLU A 89 28.64 -14.97 15.33
N LEU A 90 27.97 -14.37 14.34
CA LEU A 90 27.07 -15.09 13.44
C LEU A 90 27.83 -16.13 12.59
N ALA A 91 29.01 -15.78 12.09
CA ALA A 91 29.84 -16.70 11.31
C ALA A 91 30.29 -17.93 12.11
N TYR A 92 30.58 -17.77 13.41
CA TYR A 92 30.97 -18.89 14.27
C TYR A 92 29.81 -19.88 14.47
N GLN A 93 28.63 -19.38 14.83
CA GLN A 93 27.46 -20.21 15.11
C GLN A 93 27.00 -20.98 13.87
N GLU A 94 26.71 -20.26 12.78
CA GLU A 94 26.22 -20.86 11.53
C GLU A 94 27.27 -21.73 10.85
N GLY A 95 28.53 -21.29 10.81
CA GLY A 95 29.60 -22.04 10.16
C GLY A 95 29.83 -23.39 10.85
N THR A 96 29.90 -23.39 12.18
CA THR A 96 30.16 -24.61 12.95
C THR A 96 29.00 -25.62 12.85
N ASP A 97 27.76 -25.18 13.03
CA ASP A 97 26.59 -26.08 13.05
C ASP A 97 26.31 -26.67 11.67
N ASN A 98 26.38 -25.84 10.61
CA ASN A 98 26.18 -26.32 9.25
C ASN A 98 27.37 -27.20 8.81
N GLY A 99 28.61 -26.80 9.12
CA GLY A 99 29.81 -27.55 8.80
C GLY A 99 29.75 -28.97 9.35
N ARG A 100 29.43 -29.16 10.64
CA ARG A 100 29.29 -30.51 11.23
C ARG A 100 28.22 -31.35 10.53
N ARG A 101 27.03 -30.78 10.35
CA ARG A 101 25.89 -31.51 9.76
C ARG A 101 26.17 -31.94 8.32
N ASP A 102 26.74 -31.03 7.53
CA ASP A 102 27.08 -31.30 6.14
C ASP A 102 28.27 -32.25 6.05
N GLY A 103 29.30 -32.07 6.87
CA GLY A 103 30.45 -32.98 6.95
C GLY A 103 30.03 -34.40 7.29
N ASP A 104 29.17 -34.59 8.30
CA ASP A 104 28.67 -35.91 8.69
C ASP A 104 27.90 -36.59 7.56
N ARG A 105 26.97 -35.86 6.94
CA ARG A 105 26.13 -36.37 5.85
C ARG A 105 26.96 -36.70 4.62
N ASP A 106 27.82 -35.78 4.21
CA ASP A 106 28.59 -35.90 2.98
C ASP A 106 29.70 -36.94 3.17
N GLY A 107 30.34 -36.97 4.34
CA GLY A 107 31.31 -38.00 4.72
C GLY A 107 30.67 -39.39 4.70
N TYR A 108 29.49 -39.55 5.32
CA TYR A 108 28.76 -40.82 5.31
C TYR A 108 28.41 -41.25 3.87
N THR A 109 27.95 -40.30 3.05
CA THR A 109 27.53 -40.56 1.67
C THR A 109 28.72 -40.94 0.78
N VAL A 110 29.82 -40.18 0.85
CA VAL A 110 31.03 -40.45 0.08
C VAL A 110 31.68 -41.75 0.56
N GLY A 111 31.82 -41.96 1.86
CA GLY A 111 32.37 -43.20 2.41
C GLY A 111 31.54 -44.42 2.00
N THR A 112 30.22 -44.33 2.06
CA THR A 112 29.32 -45.39 1.58
C THR A 112 29.53 -45.65 0.08
N ARG A 113 29.52 -44.59 -0.75
CA ARG A 113 29.71 -44.72 -2.20
C ARG A 113 31.06 -45.32 -2.55
N GLU A 114 32.14 -44.83 -1.95
CA GLU A 114 33.49 -45.33 -2.20
C GLU A 114 33.67 -46.77 -1.70
N GLY A 115 33.07 -47.11 -0.55
CA GLY A 115 33.05 -48.49 -0.04
C GLY A 115 32.32 -49.44 -0.98
N GLN A 116 31.12 -49.04 -1.46
CA GLN A 116 30.35 -49.77 -2.46
C GLN A 116 31.10 -49.91 -3.79
N GLU A 117 31.72 -48.83 -4.29
CA GLU A 117 32.49 -48.82 -5.55
C GLU A 117 33.73 -49.71 -5.45
N ARG A 118 34.44 -49.67 -4.31
CA ARG A 118 35.62 -50.53 -4.06
C ARG A 118 35.24 -52.00 -4.09
N ASP A 119 34.13 -52.38 -3.46
CA ASP A 119 33.62 -53.75 -3.49
C ASP A 119 33.07 -54.12 -4.88
N PHE A 120 32.38 -53.21 -5.56
CA PHE A 120 31.91 -53.39 -6.94
C PHE A 120 33.07 -53.60 -7.92
N ARG A 121 34.13 -52.79 -7.88
CA ARG A 121 35.33 -52.95 -8.74
C ARG A 121 36.00 -54.30 -8.50
N ARG A 122 36.15 -54.68 -7.24
CA ARG A 122 36.70 -55.99 -6.89
C ARG A 122 35.86 -57.14 -7.48
N GLY A 123 34.53 -57.03 -7.40
CA GLY A 123 33.63 -57.95 -8.07
C GLY A 123 33.78 -57.92 -9.60
N SER A 124 33.83 -56.73 -10.19
CA SER A 124 33.94 -56.49 -11.63
C SER A 124 35.21 -57.09 -12.23
N ASP A 125 36.36 -56.93 -11.57
CA ASP A 125 37.64 -57.50 -12.03
C ASP A 125 37.62 -59.03 -12.09
N GLN A 126 36.82 -59.66 -11.22
CA GLN A 126 36.59 -61.09 -11.26
C GLN A 126 35.59 -61.46 -12.37
N GLY A 127 34.49 -60.72 -12.49
CA GLY A 127 33.47 -60.94 -13.51
C GLY A 127 34.00 -60.82 -14.94
N ASP A 128 34.79 -59.79 -15.25
CA ASP A 128 35.32 -59.56 -16.60
C ASP A 128 36.18 -60.74 -17.09
N ARG A 129 36.98 -61.35 -16.19
CA ARG A 129 37.76 -62.56 -16.51
C ARG A 129 36.86 -63.76 -16.83
N GLU A 130 35.82 -63.98 -16.03
CA GLU A 130 34.87 -65.10 -16.20
C GLU A 130 34.07 -64.95 -17.51
N GLY A 131 33.53 -63.76 -17.78
CA GLY A 131 32.69 -63.48 -18.95
C GLY A 131 33.46 -63.49 -20.27
N SER A 132 34.66 -62.91 -20.27
CA SER A 132 35.55 -62.85 -21.44
C SER A 132 35.95 -64.25 -21.94
N ALA A 133 36.27 -65.16 -21.01
CA ALA A 133 36.64 -66.54 -21.34
C ALA A 133 35.48 -67.29 -22.00
N ARG A 134 34.26 -67.18 -21.45
CA ARG A 134 33.05 -67.80 -22.01
C ARG A 134 32.68 -67.22 -23.36
N GLY A 135 32.66 -65.89 -23.48
CA GLY A 135 32.27 -65.21 -24.71
C GLY A 135 33.12 -65.64 -25.92
N ARG A 136 34.44 -65.72 -25.76
CA ARG A 136 35.32 -66.18 -26.85
C ARG A 136 35.07 -67.63 -27.26
N SER A 137 34.88 -68.52 -26.29
CA SER A 137 34.68 -69.96 -26.56
C SER A 137 33.37 -70.21 -27.30
N GLU A 138 32.26 -69.65 -26.80
CA GLU A 138 30.94 -69.82 -27.40
C GLU A 138 30.82 -69.08 -28.74
N GLY A 139 31.39 -67.87 -28.83
CA GLY A 139 31.39 -67.05 -30.04
C GLY A 139 32.06 -67.76 -31.22
N ASN A 140 33.28 -68.28 -31.02
CA ASN A 140 34.00 -69.01 -32.07
C ASN A 140 33.22 -70.22 -32.61
N THR A 141 32.55 -70.96 -31.73
CA THR A 141 31.76 -72.15 -32.09
C THR A 141 30.56 -71.78 -32.95
N LEU A 142 29.77 -70.78 -32.51
CA LEU A 142 28.58 -70.36 -33.24
C LEU A 142 28.94 -69.68 -34.57
N GLY A 143 29.94 -68.80 -34.54
CA GLY A 143 30.40 -68.06 -35.72
C GLY A 143 30.85 -68.99 -36.85
N SER A 144 31.60 -70.04 -36.52
CA SER A 144 32.05 -71.02 -37.51
C SER A 144 30.87 -71.74 -38.21
N SER A 145 29.85 -72.16 -37.44
CA SER A 145 28.67 -72.84 -37.97
C SER A 145 27.81 -71.94 -38.86
N GLU A 146 27.64 -70.69 -38.46
CA GLU A 146 26.87 -69.70 -39.21
C GLU A 146 27.60 -69.24 -40.47
N GLY A 147 28.91 -69.01 -40.38
CA GLY A 147 29.73 -68.58 -41.51
C GLY A 147 29.66 -69.58 -42.66
N ARG A 148 29.78 -70.88 -42.34
CA ARG A 148 29.59 -71.96 -43.32
C ARG A 148 28.23 -71.89 -44.04
N ARG A 149 27.13 -71.75 -43.29
CA ARG A 149 25.77 -71.66 -43.87
C ARG A 149 25.62 -70.41 -44.74
N ALA A 150 26.15 -69.27 -44.28
CA ALA A 150 26.10 -68.01 -45.02
C ALA A 150 26.92 -68.06 -46.31
N GLY A 151 28.13 -68.62 -46.30
CA GLY A 151 28.96 -68.74 -47.50
C GLY A 151 28.28 -69.56 -48.61
N ASN A 152 27.67 -70.70 -48.25
CA ASN A 152 26.86 -71.51 -49.18
C ASN A 152 25.64 -70.72 -49.71
N SER A 153 24.95 -69.99 -48.82
CA SER A 153 23.79 -69.18 -49.21
C SER A 153 24.16 -68.02 -50.15
N ASP A 154 25.29 -67.34 -49.92
CA ASP A 154 25.75 -66.22 -50.75
C ASP A 154 26.08 -66.67 -52.17
N ALA A 155 26.80 -67.79 -52.31
CA ALA A 155 27.09 -68.35 -53.62
C ALA A 155 25.81 -68.71 -54.39
N GLY A 156 24.83 -69.33 -53.73
CA GLY A 156 23.52 -69.61 -54.34
C GLY A 156 22.78 -68.32 -54.72
N THR A 157 22.84 -67.28 -53.88
CA THR A 157 22.21 -65.97 -54.13
C THR A 157 22.81 -65.27 -55.35
N ILE A 158 24.13 -65.23 -55.47
CA ILE A 158 24.83 -64.59 -56.59
C ILE A 158 24.43 -65.25 -57.91
N GLU A 159 24.45 -66.59 -57.95
CA GLU A 159 24.10 -67.35 -59.15
C GLU A 159 22.59 -67.21 -59.49
N GLY A 160 21.71 -67.30 -58.49
CA GLY A 160 20.26 -67.13 -58.69
C GLY A 160 19.89 -65.70 -59.14
N THR A 161 20.56 -64.68 -58.60
CA THR A 161 20.36 -63.27 -58.99
C THR A 161 20.70 -63.04 -60.46
N ALA A 162 21.79 -63.63 -60.96
CA ALA A 162 22.17 -63.52 -62.36
C ALA A 162 21.08 -64.10 -63.28
N GLN A 163 20.51 -65.25 -62.92
CA GLN A 163 19.44 -65.91 -63.68
C GLN A 163 18.11 -65.14 -63.64
N GLY A 164 17.69 -64.70 -62.45
CA GLY A 164 16.44 -63.97 -62.26
C GLY A 164 16.42 -62.62 -62.99
N ARG A 165 17.55 -61.92 -63.01
CA ARG A 165 17.72 -60.67 -63.76
C ARG A 165 17.59 -60.87 -65.27
N ALA A 166 18.23 -61.90 -65.83
CA ALA A 166 18.14 -62.21 -67.25
C ALA A 166 16.69 -62.52 -67.69
N ARG A 167 15.95 -63.27 -66.87
CA ARG A 167 14.53 -63.60 -67.12
C ARG A 167 13.61 -62.37 -67.07
N ALA A 168 13.84 -61.46 -66.12
CA ALA A 168 12.99 -60.28 -65.96
C ALA A 168 13.20 -59.24 -67.08
N GLN A 169 14.42 -59.11 -67.60
CA GLN A 169 14.74 -58.21 -68.70
C GLN A 169 14.02 -58.57 -70.02
N GLY A 170 13.63 -59.82 -70.21
CA GLY A 170 12.86 -60.30 -71.38
C GLY A 170 11.34 -60.37 -71.19
N SER A 171 10.79 -59.75 -70.14
CA SER A 171 9.36 -59.83 -69.77
C SER A 171 8.50 -58.70 -70.32
N ASP A 172 7.17 -58.78 -70.13
CA ASP A 172 6.17 -57.78 -70.53
C ASP A 172 6.05 -56.58 -69.55
N ALA A 173 6.89 -56.52 -68.51
CA ALA A 173 6.87 -55.51 -67.45
C ALA A 173 6.77 -54.07 -67.96
N ALA A 174 7.50 -53.74 -69.03
CA ALA A 174 7.50 -52.39 -69.61
C ALA A 174 6.13 -51.98 -70.15
N GLN A 175 5.40 -52.90 -70.78
CA GLN A 175 4.08 -52.65 -71.37
C GLN A 175 3.02 -52.42 -70.30
N VAL A 176 3.03 -53.24 -69.23
CA VAL A 176 2.11 -53.09 -68.08
C VAL A 176 2.33 -51.75 -67.37
N GLY A 177 3.59 -51.36 -67.17
CA GLY A 177 3.94 -50.08 -66.57
C GLY A 177 3.40 -48.87 -67.34
N GLN A 178 3.52 -48.89 -68.67
CA GLN A 178 3.03 -47.81 -69.53
C GLN A 178 1.51 -47.61 -69.42
N GLN A 179 0.72 -48.70 -69.49
CA GLN A 179 -0.76 -48.62 -69.42
C GLN A 179 -1.25 -48.06 -68.07
N GLN A 180 -0.63 -48.49 -66.96
CA GLN A 180 -0.97 -48.00 -65.63
C GLN A 180 -0.56 -46.54 -65.44
N GLY A 181 0.59 -46.13 -65.99
CA GLY A 181 1.09 -44.76 -65.91
C GLY A 181 0.17 -43.76 -66.60
N GLN A 182 -0.35 -44.12 -67.78
CA GLN A 182 -1.33 -43.28 -68.49
C GLN A 182 -2.59 -43.00 -67.66
N THR A 183 -3.17 -44.03 -67.05
CA THR A 183 -4.39 -43.87 -66.24
C THR A 183 -4.14 -42.99 -65.01
N ALA A 184 -3.05 -43.26 -64.28
CA ALA A 184 -2.74 -42.51 -63.05
C ALA A 184 -2.37 -41.03 -63.31
N GLY A 185 -1.65 -40.76 -64.42
CA GLY A 185 -1.23 -39.40 -64.77
C GLY A 185 -2.42 -38.50 -65.11
N LEU A 186 -3.43 -39.07 -65.78
CA LEU A 186 -4.68 -38.37 -66.08
C LEU A 186 -5.46 -38.04 -64.80
N ASP A 187 -5.70 -39.02 -63.92
CA ASP A 187 -6.43 -38.80 -62.66
C ASP A 187 -5.77 -37.75 -61.76
N ARG A 188 -4.43 -37.77 -61.70
CA ARG A 188 -3.66 -36.77 -60.95
C ARG A 188 -3.78 -35.38 -61.57
N SER A 189 -3.75 -35.27 -62.90
CA SER A 189 -3.87 -33.98 -63.59
C SER A 189 -5.21 -33.30 -63.34
N VAL A 190 -6.31 -34.07 -63.25
CA VAL A 190 -7.65 -33.57 -62.90
C VAL A 190 -7.68 -33.06 -61.45
N ARG A 191 -7.20 -33.87 -60.49
CA ARG A 191 -7.21 -33.49 -59.06
C ARG A 191 -6.35 -32.27 -58.77
N GLU A 192 -5.14 -32.20 -59.32
CA GLU A 192 -4.23 -31.07 -59.11
C GLU A 192 -4.69 -29.83 -59.90
N GLY A 193 -5.28 -30.04 -61.08
CA GLY A 193 -5.95 -28.99 -61.85
C GLY A 193 -7.08 -28.31 -61.07
N ASP A 194 -7.92 -29.08 -60.38
CA ASP A 194 -8.95 -28.53 -59.48
C ASP A 194 -8.33 -27.79 -58.28
N ARG A 195 -7.39 -28.45 -57.59
CA ARG A 195 -6.72 -27.91 -56.39
C ARG A 195 -6.04 -26.57 -56.65
N THR A 196 -5.46 -26.38 -57.84
CA THR A 196 -4.73 -25.15 -58.20
C THR A 196 -5.57 -24.16 -59.02
N GLY A 197 -6.42 -24.65 -59.92
CA GLY A 197 -7.28 -23.85 -60.79
C GLY A 197 -8.39 -23.15 -60.03
N THR A 198 -9.11 -23.87 -59.16
CA THR A 198 -10.27 -23.33 -58.43
C THR A 198 -9.88 -22.13 -57.54
N PRO A 199 -8.81 -22.17 -56.70
CA PRO A 199 -8.38 -20.99 -55.94
C PRO A 199 -7.90 -19.83 -56.81
N ARG A 200 -7.25 -20.11 -57.95
CA ARG A 200 -6.81 -19.05 -58.90
C ARG A 200 -8.01 -18.35 -59.54
N GLY A 201 -9.03 -19.10 -59.95
CA GLY A 201 -10.26 -18.53 -60.51
C GLY A 201 -11.02 -17.67 -59.50
N GLU A 202 -11.10 -18.11 -58.24
CA GLU A 202 -11.67 -17.36 -57.13
C GLU A 202 -10.90 -16.05 -56.86
N ALA A 203 -9.57 -16.13 -56.74
CA ALA A 203 -8.73 -14.96 -56.50
C ALA A 203 -8.81 -13.94 -57.64
N GLN A 204 -8.80 -14.38 -58.90
CA GLN A 204 -8.95 -13.50 -60.07
C GLN A 204 -10.31 -12.81 -60.12
N ALA A 205 -11.39 -13.51 -59.76
CA ALA A 205 -12.71 -12.90 -59.70
C ALA A 205 -12.80 -11.86 -58.57
N ILE A 206 -12.30 -12.18 -57.37
CA ILE A 206 -12.23 -11.23 -56.24
C ILE A 206 -11.41 -10.00 -56.63
N GLU A 207 -10.23 -10.20 -57.22
CA GLU A 207 -9.36 -9.09 -57.65
C GLU A 207 -10.06 -8.18 -58.67
N LYS A 208 -10.73 -8.75 -59.67
CA LYS A 208 -11.49 -8.01 -60.68
C LYS A 208 -12.60 -7.15 -60.09
N TYR A 209 -13.28 -7.60 -59.05
CA TYR A 209 -14.45 -6.89 -58.50
C TYR A 209 -14.14 -6.00 -57.29
N GLU A 210 -13.08 -6.29 -56.52
CA GLU A 210 -12.74 -5.53 -55.31
C GLU A 210 -11.61 -4.52 -55.49
N LYS A 211 -10.71 -4.70 -56.47
CA LYS A 211 -9.69 -3.69 -56.81
C LYS A 211 -10.19 -2.64 -57.81
N VAL A 212 -11.48 -2.33 -57.78
CA VAL A 212 -12.09 -1.27 -58.60
C VAL A 212 -12.23 0.01 -57.79
N ASN A 213 -12.12 1.16 -58.44
CA ASN A 213 -12.41 2.44 -57.80
C ASN A 213 -13.92 2.55 -57.55
N LEU A 214 -14.32 2.52 -56.28
CA LEU A 214 -15.72 2.70 -55.86
C LEU A 214 -16.11 4.19 -55.85
N GLN A 215 -17.37 4.48 -56.16
CA GLN A 215 -17.89 5.84 -56.09
C GLN A 215 -18.10 6.26 -54.62
N SER A 216 -17.42 7.32 -54.18
CA SER A 216 -17.56 7.82 -52.81
C SER A 216 -18.82 8.66 -52.67
N GLN A 217 -19.64 8.38 -51.66
CA GLN A 217 -20.87 9.10 -51.34
C GLN A 217 -20.96 9.39 -49.85
N SER A 218 -21.66 10.46 -49.47
CA SER A 218 -22.01 10.75 -48.08
C SER A 218 -23.52 10.67 -47.96
N LEU A 219 -24.00 9.84 -47.04
CA LEU A 219 -25.41 9.78 -46.67
C LEU A 219 -25.61 10.33 -45.26
N GLU A 220 -26.76 10.94 -45.06
CA GLU A 220 -27.21 11.37 -43.75
C GLU A 220 -28.01 10.22 -43.13
N GLY A 221 -27.49 9.66 -42.04
CA GLY A 221 -28.17 8.64 -41.25
C GLY A 221 -29.29 9.24 -40.40
N GLU A 222 -29.96 8.39 -39.61
CA GLU A 222 -31.11 8.79 -38.79
C GLU A 222 -30.78 9.97 -37.82
N PHE A 223 -29.52 10.14 -37.43
CA PHE A 223 -29.06 11.18 -36.49
C PHE A 223 -28.21 12.32 -37.11
N ALA A 224 -28.23 12.43 -38.44
CA ALA A 224 -27.56 13.45 -39.24
C ALA A 224 -27.91 14.92 -38.89
N GLY A 225 -26.96 15.84 -39.10
CA GLY A 225 -27.18 17.29 -38.90
C GLY A 225 -26.95 17.84 -37.49
N SER A 226 -26.57 17.00 -36.53
CA SER A 226 -26.31 17.40 -35.13
C SER A 226 -24.99 18.18 -34.93
N PHE A 227 -24.28 18.60 -35.99
CA PHE A 227 -22.82 18.74 -35.94
C PHE A 227 -22.10 20.06 -36.36
N ASP A 228 -22.74 21.22 -36.46
CA ASP A 228 -21.97 22.43 -36.84
C ASP A 228 -21.37 23.23 -35.66
N ARG A 229 -20.03 23.27 -35.55
CA ARG A 229 -19.23 24.53 -35.64
C ARG A 229 -17.70 24.41 -35.42
N ARG A 230 -17.04 25.26 -36.23
CA ARG A 230 -15.68 25.86 -36.31
C ARG A 230 -14.80 25.89 -35.05
N VAL A 231 -13.50 25.68 -35.25
CA VAL A 231 -12.39 25.95 -34.31
C VAL A 231 -11.27 26.73 -35.02
N PRO A 232 -10.67 27.75 -34.38
CA PRO A 232 -9.31 28.19 -34.69
C PRO A 232 -8.29 27.87 -33.57
N ASP A 233 -7.10 27.51 -34.04
CA ASP A 233 -5.86 27.06 -33.38
C ASP A 233 -5.08 28.17 -32.64
N TYR A 234 -4.36 27.85 -31.54
CA TYR A 234 -2.92 28.16 -31.34
C TYR A 234 -2.33 27.71 -29.97
N ASN A 235 -1.37 26.78 -30.02
CA ASN A 235 0.04 26.85 -29.54
C ASN A 235 0.46 27.50 -28.18
N GLY A 236 1.30 26.78 -27.42
CA GLY A 236 2.55 27.35 -26.86
C GLY A 236 2.99 27.10 -25.40
N ARG A 237 3.88 26.11 -25.21
CA ARG A 237 5.16 26.10 -24.41
C ARG A 237 5.21 26.08 -22.85
N ARG A 238 6.38 25.57 -22.40
CA ARG A 238 6.79 24.91 -21.13
C ARG A 238 7.57 25.82 -20.14
N GLY A 239 7.68 25.36 -18.88
CA GLY A 239 8.77 25.63 -17.91
C GLY A 239 8.28 26.29 -16.61
N GLY A 240 8.78 26.07 -15.39
CA GLY A 240 9.96 25.40 -14.85
C GLY A 240 9.94 25.47 -13.30
N ARG A 241 10.92 24.81 -12.65
CA ARG A 241 10.94 24.31 -11.25
C ARG A 241 11.27 25.37 -10.17
N TYR A 242 10.80 25.15 -8.93
CA TYR A 242 11.23 25.85 -7.71
C TYR A 242 11.99 24.91 -6.74
N ARG A 243 13.00 25.48 -6.06
CA ARG A 243 13.79 24.97 -4.90
C ARG A 243 13.79 26.13 -3.88
N THR A 244 14.01 26.02 -2.56
CA THR A 244 14.32 25.00 -1.54
C THR A 244 14.30 25.79 -0.22
N ASP A 245 13.66 25.31 0.85
CA ASP A 245 13.71 25.96 2.17
C ASP A 245 14.52 25.13 3.20
N ASN A 246 14.81 25.79 4.31
CA ASN A 246 16.04 25.65 5.10
C ASN A 246 15.97 24.59 6.22
N SER A 247 15.12 23.56 6.08
CA SER A 247 15.05 22.38 6.97
C SER A 247 16.18 21.37 6.73
N GLY A 248 16.87 21.51 5.59
CA GLY A 248 17.84 20.54 5.09
C GLY A 248 19.06 20.36 5.96
N ARG A 249 19.69 21.41 6.52
CA ARG A 249 21.03 21.26 7.15
C ARG A 249 21.07 20.22 8.28
N ARG A 250 20.11 20.25 9.21
CA ARG A 250 20.11 19.34 10.37
C ARG A 250 19.74 17.91 9.97
N GLU A 251 18.83 17.76 9.03
CA GLU A 251 18.49 16.47 8.40
C GLU A 251 19.62 15.91 7.53
N ILE A 252 20.34 16.78 6.81
CA ILE A 252 21.49 16.43 5.98
C ILE A 252 22.62 15.89 6.86
N LEU A 253 22.89 16.50 8.03
CA LEU A 253 23.90 16.00 8.97
C LEU A 253 23.47 14.70 9.66
N LYS A 254 22.19 14.56 10.04
CA LYS A 254 21.67 13.30 10.61
C LYS A 254 21.69 12.16 9.59
N LYS A 255 21.30 12.44 8.35
CA LYS A 255 21.38 11.49 7.23
C LYS A 255 22.84 11.17 6.89
N ALA A 256 23.74 12.14 6.94
CA ALA A 256 25.17 11.89 6.74
C ALA A 256 25.73 10.91 7.79
N TYR A 257 25.36 11.07 9.07
CA TYR A 257 25.76 10.13 10.13
C TYR A 257 25.22 8.72 9.87
N ASN A 258 23.91 8.60 9.65
CA ASN A 258 23.25 7.32 9.40
C ASN A 258 23.78 6.64 8.13
N ASP A 259 24.03 7.41 7.07
CA ASP A 259 24.60 6.91 5.82
C ASP A 259 26.02 6.38 6.03
N GLY A 260 26.84 7.06 6.82
CA GLY A 260 28.16 6.56 7.21
C GLY A 260 28.06 5.26 8.01
N TYR A 261 27.19 5.24 9.01
CA TYR A 261 26.94 4.07 9.87
C TYR A 261 26.45 2.87 9.07
N ASP A 262 25.36 3.01 8.31
CA ASP A 262 24.77 1.93 7.53
C ASP A 262 25.74 1.42 6.45
N PHE A 263 26.44 2.34 5.77
CA PHE A 263 27.41 1.99 4.74
C PHE A 263 28.52 1.07 5.28
N ARG A 264 29.13 1.44 6.41
CA ARG A 264 30.22 0.63 6.99
C ARG A 264 29.74 -0.52 7.86
N TYR A 265 28.59 -0.43 8.51
CA TYR A 265 28.02 -1.53 9.28
C TYR A 265 27.73 -2.73 8.40
N VAL A 266 26.99 -2.53 7.30
CA VAL A 266 26.67 -3.64 6.39
C VAL A 266 27.93 -4.17 5.69
N GLU A 267 28.83 -3.28 5.25
CA GLU A 267 30.08 -3.69 4.60
C GLU A 267 30.94 -4.53 5.54
N VAL A 268 31.19 -4.07 6.77
CA VAL A 268 32.08 -4.75 7.72
C VAL A 268 31.41 -5.97 8.35
N HIS A 269 30.10 -5.92 8.63
CA HIS A 269 29.34 -7.09 9.06
C HIS A 269 29.41 -8.20 8.01
N ARG A 270 29.12 -7.87 6.75
CA ARG A 270 29.19 -8.85 5.68
C ARG A 270 30.62 -9.31 5.44
N TYR A 271 31.60 -8.42 5.48
CA TYR A 271 33.00 -8.77 5.32
C TYR A 271 33.46 -9.73 6.41
N GLU A 272 33.22 -9.43 7.68
CA GLU A 272 33.65 -10.28 8.80
C GLU A 272 32.89 -11.60 8.84
N TYR A 273 31.59 -11.57 8.53
CA TYR A 273 30.81 -12.78 8.35
C TYR A 273 31.40 -13.66 7.24
N LEU A 274 31.54 -13.14 6.02
CA LEU A 274 32.05 -13.89 4.88
C LEU A 274 33.51 -14.31 5.04
N ARG A 275 34.33 -13.49 5.68
CA ARG A 275 35.75 -13.78 5.93
C ARG A 275 35.92 -15.00 6.84
N GLN A 276 35.01 -15.17 7.80
CA GLN A 276 35.18 -16.14 8.88
C GLN A 276 34.25 -17.36 8.76
N ILE A 277 33.08 -17.21 8.14
CA ILE A 277 32.08 -18.29 7.99
C ILE A 277 32.70 -19.51 7.32
N ASP A 278 33.45 -19.31 6.23
CA ASP A 278 34.09 -20.40 5.48
C ASP A 278 35.15 -21.10 6.34
N GLY A 279 35.90 -20.36 7.16
CA GLY A 279 36.91 -20.93 8.04
C GLY A 279 36.32 -21.72 9.21
N PHE A 280 35.17 -21.30 9.76
CA PHE A 280 34.44 -22.05 10.78
C PHE A 280 33.72 -23.27 10.18
N TYR A 281 33.08 -23.08 9.03
CA TYR A 281 32.42 -24.15 8.27
C TYR A 281 33.40 -25.22 7.81
N ALA A 282 34.47 -24.86 7.11
CA ALA A 282 35.41 -25.82 6.55
C ALA A 282 36.07 -26.68 7.63
N ARG A 283 36.48 -26.09 8.76
CA ARG A 283 37.04 -26.85 9.89
C ARG A 283 36.02 -27.84 10.47
N ALA A 284 34.82 -27.36 10.78
CA ALA A 284 33.76 -28.20 11.33
C ALA A 284 33.31 -29.29 10.35
N TYR A 285 33.29 -28.97 9.06
CA TYR A 285 32.98 -29.88 7.96
C TYR A 285 34.05 -30.96 7.80
N ASP A 286 35.33 -30.59 7.65
CA ASP A 286 36.41 -31.54 7.41
C ASP A 286 36.55 -32.55 8.56
N ASP A 287 36.44 -32.07 9.80
CA ASP A 287 36.51 -32.92 11.00
C ASP A 287 35.39 -33.98 11.01
N SER A 288 34.14 -33.56 10.78
CA SER A 288 32.97 -34.47 10.72
C SER A 288 33.01 -35.38 9.49
N TYR A 289 33.42 -34.82 8.34
CA TYR A 289 33.51 -35.52 7.07
C TYR A 289 34.49 -36.68 7.13
N GLN A 290 35.71 -36.46 7.63
CA GLN A 290 36.72 -37.54 7.69
C GLN A 290 36.32 -38.64 8.66
N ALA A 291 35.76 -38.29 9.81
CA ALA A 291 35.27 -39.25 10.79
C ALA A 291 34.14 -40.13 10.21
N SER A 292 33.15 -39.51 9.57
CA SER A 292 31.98 -40.19 9.00
C SER A 292 32.34 -41.02 7.75
N ARG A 293 33.19 -40.47 6.87
CA ARG A 293 33.68 -41.14 5.65
C ARG A 293 34.47 -42.40 5.95
N THR A 294 35.42 -42.34 6.88
CA THR A 294 36.26 -43.50 7.21
C THR A 294 35.39 -44.65 7.73
N THR A 295 34.45 -44.34 8.63
CA THR A 295 33.52 -45.31 9.21
C THR A 295 32.61 -45.95 8.16
N ALA A 296 32.10 -45.17 7.19
CA ALA A 296 31.21 -45.67 6.15
C ALA A 296 31.96 -46.41 5.02
N TYR A 297 33.19 -46.00 4.71
CA TYR A 297 34.07 -46.64 3.73
C TYR A 297 34.43 -48.05 4.14
N ASP A 298 34.90 -48.25 5.38
CA ASP A 298 35.39 -49.56 5.86
C ASP A 298 34.30 -50.60 6.13
N ARG A 299 33.03 -50.28 5.88
CA ARG A 299 31.92 -51.24 5.93
C ARG A 299 31.97 -52.20 4.73
N ASN A 300 31.62 -53.45 4.95
CA ASN A 300 31.51 -54.46 3.89
C ASN A 300 30.19 -54.34 3.10
N TYR A 301 30.24 -54.31 1.77
CA TYR A 301 29.08 -54.16 0.86
C TYR A 301 28.93 -55.35 -0.10
N ASP A 302 28.64 -56.55 0.43
CA ASP A 302 28.55 -57.82 -0.32
C ASP A 302 27.61 -57.77 -1.55
N GLN A 303 26.51 -57.01 -1.50
CA GLN A 303 25.60 -56.87 -2.64
C GLN A 303 26.27 -56.19 -3.83
N HIS A 304 27.06 -55.12 -3.60
CA HIS A 304 27.74 -54.38 -4.66
C HIS A 304 28.89 -55.18 -5.27
N PHE A 305 29.59 -55.97 -4.44
CA PHE A 305 30.56 -56.95 -4.94
C PHE A 305 29.92 -57.94 -5.92
N ASN A 306 28.81 -58.58 -5.52
CA ASN A 306 28.11 -59.56 -6.36
C ASN A 306 27.53 -58.92 -7.63
N GLN A 307 27.03 -57.70 -7.53
CA GLN A 307 26.55 -56.92 -8.66
C GLN A 307 27.68 -56.62 -9.65
N GLY A 308 28.81 -56.09 -9.19
CA GLY A 308 29.97 -55.79 -10.03
C GLY A 308 30.47 -57.02 -10.77
N ARG A 309 30.52 -58.17 -10.09
CA ARG A 309 30.88 -59.45 -10.70
C ARG A 309 29.92 -59.87 -11.81
N THR A 310 28.61 -59.86 -11.53
CA THR A 310 27.59 -60.30 -12.50
C THR A 310 27.53 -59.38 -13.72
N GLU A 311 27.63 -58.06 -13.51
CA GLU A 311 27.58 -57.08 -14.60
C GLU A 311 28.82 -57.15 -15.49
N ALA A 312 30.02 -57.21 -14.89
CA ALA A 312 31.26 -57.27 -15.66
C ALA A 312 31.38 -58.58 -16.43
N ASP A 313 30.91 -59.68 -15.85
CA ASP A 313 30.79 -60.97 -16.53
C ASP A 313 29.88 -60.87 -17.77
N ALA A 314 28.66 -60.35 -17.64
CA ALA A 314 27.77 -60.15 -18.77
C ALA A 314 28.35 -59.18 -19.82
N ARG A 315 28.98 -58.08 -19.40
CA ARG A 315 29.63 -57.11 -20.29
C ARG A 315 30.78 -57.72 -21.08
N ALA A 316 31.68 -58.43 -20.39
CA ALA A 316 32.83 -59.06 -21.02
C ALA A 316 32.40 -60.15 -22.00
N TYR A 317 31.39 -60.94 -21.62
CA TYR A 317 30.75 -61.89 -22.52
C TYR A 317 30.18 -61.20 -23.75
N ASN A 318 29.33 -60.18 -23.58
CA ASN A 318 28.70 -59.45 -24.68
C ASN A 318 29.70 -58.67 -25.56
N ARG A 319 30.87 -58.31 -25.03
CA ARG A 319 31.95 -57.69 -25.79
C ARG A 319 32.67 -58.71 -26.65
N ASP A 320 33.13 -59.79 -26.03
CA ASP A 320 34.07 -60.72 -26.68
C ASP A 320 33.35 -61.79 -27.52
N PHE A 321 32.12 -62.16 -27.15
CA PHE A 321 31.29 -63.10 -27.91
C PHE A 321 31.03 -62.66 -29.36
N PRO A 322 30.49 -61.47 -29.65
CA PRO A 322 30.23 -61.06 -31.02
C PRO A 322 31.51 -60.89 -31.82
N ILE A 323 32.61 -60.46 -31.19
CA ILE A 323 33.91 -60.32 -31.87
C ILE A 323 34.45 -61.69 -32.29
N ALA A 324 34.48 -62.65 -31.37
CA ALA A 324 34.91 -64.02 -31.64
C ALA A 324 33.99 -64.71 -32.66
N ARG A 325 32.66 -64.52 -32.52
CA ARG A 325 31.66 -65.01 -33.46
C ARG A 325 31.83 -64.42 -34.85
N GLN A 326 31.99 -63.10 -34.96
CA GLN A 326 32.12 -62.43 -36.24
C GLN A 326 33.42 -62.83 -36.95
N ALA A 327 34.54 -62.86 -36.23
CA ALA A 327 35.81 -63.30 -36.80
C ALA A 327 35.74 -64.74 -37.33
N ALA A 328 35.14 -65.66 -36.55
CA ALA A 328 34.93 -67.04 -36.98
C ALA A 328 33.90 -67.14 -38.12
N PHE A 329 32.86 -66.31 -38.11
CA PHE A 329 31.85 -66.23 -39.16
C PHE A 329 32.45 -65.77 -40.48
N ASP A 330 33.20 -64.67 -40.50
CA ASP A 330 33.79 -64.11 -41.72
C ASP A 330 34.79 -65.09 -42.34
N GLN A 331 35.66 -65.67 -41.51
CA GLN A 331 36.61 -66.69 -41.96
C GLN A 331 35.91 -67.89 -42.64
N ASN A 332 34.82 -68.39 -42.05
CA ASN A 332 34.10 -69.53 -42.61
C ASN A 332 33.20 -69.13 -43.79
N ARG A 333 32.56 -67.95 -43.75
CA ARG A 333 31.73 -67.45 -44.84
C ARG A 333 32.54 -67.24 -46.11
N GLU A 334 33.71 -66.63 -46.02
CA GLU A 334 34.57 -66.43 -47.17
C GLU A 334 35.04 -67.76 -47.76
N ALA A 335 35.46 -68.71 -46.91
CA ALA A 335 35.88 -70.04 -47.34
C ALA A 335 34.77 -70.80 -48.10
N PHE A 336 33.53 -70.77 -47.58
CA PHE A 336 32.38 -71.45 -48.18
C PHE A 336 31.69 -70.65 -49.32
N ALA A 337 31.94 -69.35 -49.44
CA ALA A 337 31.51 -68.56 -50.60
C ALA A 337 32.38 -68.84 -51.84
N GLN A 338 33.69 -69.04 -51.64
CA GLN A 338 34.62 -69.36 -52.72
C GLN A 338 34.49 -70.83 -53.19
N ASN A 339 34.29 -71.75 -52.25
CA ASN A 339 34.10 -73.18 -52.53
C ASN A 339 32.79 -73.69 -51.90
N PRO A 340 31.63 -73.36 -52.49
CA PRO A 340 30.32 -73.66 -51.90
C PRO A 340 29.95 -75.14 -52.02
N GLU A 341 29.28 -75.65 -51.00
CA GLU A 341 28.64 -76.96 -51.01
C GLU A 341 27.31 -76.85 -51.77
N ARG A 342 27.36 -77.06 -53.09
CA ARG A 342 26.21 -76.88 -54.01
C ARG A 342 25.02 -77.79 -53.71
N ASP A 343 25.25 -78.89 -53.01
CA ASP A 343 24.21 -79.81 -52.60
C ASP A 343 23.55 -79.47 -51.26
N SER A 344 24.06 -78.48 -50.53
CA SER A 344 23.48 -77.99 -49.27
C SER A 344 22.08 -77.41 -49.46
N GLN A 345 21.26 -77.49 -48.41
CA GLN A 345 19.92 -76.88 -48.39
C GLN A 345 20.02 -75.36 -48.48
N GLU A 346 21.05 -74.78 -47.87
CA GLU A 346 21.34 -73.35 -47.88
C GLU A 346 21.59 -72.81 -49.29
N PHE A 347 22.44 -73.48 -50.08
CA PHE A 347 22.73 -73.07 -51.46
C PHE A 347 21.51 -73.23 -52.37
N LYS A 348 20.82 -74.38 -52.32
CA LYS A 348 19.65 -74.65 -53.18
C LYS A 348 18.49 -73.71 -52.86
N GLY A 349 18.24 -73.46 -51.57
CA GLY A 349 17.20 -72.55 -51.11
C GLY A 349 17.49 -71.10 -51.49
N SER A 350 18.72 -70.62 -51.27
CA SER A 350 19.09 -69.23 -51.58
C SER A 350 19.11 -68.97 -53.08
N PHE A 351 19.54 -69.94 -53.90
CA PHE A 351 19.48 -69.85 -55.36
C PHE A 351 18.06 -69.69 -55.89
N ALA A 352 17.16 -70.60 -55.50
CA ALA A 352 15.77 -70.56 -55.95
C ALA A 352 15.03 -69.30 -55.47
N SER A 353 15.33 -68.85 -54.25
CA SER A 353 14.80 -67.60 -53.69
C SER A 353 15.33 -66.37 -54.41
N ALA A 354 16.64 -66.31 -54.68
CA ALA A 354 17.28 -65.18 -55.35
C ALA A 354 16.88 -65.06 -56.83
N ASP A 355 16.70 -66.18 -57.54
CA ASP A 355 16.15 -66.19 -58.90
C ASP A 355 14.72 -65.62 -58.92
N ARG A 356 13.83 -66.14 -58.07
CA ARG A 356 12.43 -65.68 -57.98
C ARG A 356 12.34 -64.21 -57.55
N THR A 357 13.09 -63.82 -56.53
CA THR A 357 13.04 -62.47 -55.97
C THR A 357 13.62 -61.46 -56.93
N THR A 358 14.78 -61.76 -57.54
CA THR A 358 15.40 -60.86 -58.53
C THR A 358 14.53 -60.75 -59.78
N TYR A 359 13.90 -61.84 -60.21
CA TYR A 359 12.93 -61.78 -61.29
C TYR A 359 11.80 -60.81 -60.96
N SER A 360 11.14 -60.98 -59.80
CA SER A 360 10.06 -60.11 -59.36
C SER A 360 10.50 -58.65 -59.20
N SER A 361 11.68 -58.39 -58.64
CA SER A 361 12.16 -57.03 -58.38
C SER A 361 12.59 -56.30 -59.65
N VAL A 362 13.24 -57.00 -60.59
CA VAL A 362 13.65 -56.41 -61.87
C VAL A 362 12.43 -56.23 -62.77
N TYR A 363 11.47 -57.17 -62.75
CA TYR A 363 10.17 -57.00 -63.41
C TYR A 363 9.47 -55.75 -62.89
N GLU A 364 9.35 -55.61 -61.57
CA GLU A 364 8.72 -54.46 -60.94
C GLU A 364 9.49 -53.16 -61.18
N SER A 365 10.82 -53.18 -61.21
CA SER A 365 11.64 -52.01 -61.55
C SER A 365 11.41 -51.56 -62.99
N ILE A 366 11.32 -52.49 -63.96
CA ILE A 366 11.03 -52.17 -65.36
C ILE A 366 9.60 -51.63 -65.50
N ARG A 367 8.62 -52.26 -64.83
CA ARG A 367 7.22 -51.80 -64.80
C ARG A 367 7.11 -50.40 -64.19
N SER A 368 7.63 -50.20 -63.00
CA SER A 368 7.55 -48.93 -62.26
C SER A 368 8.31 -47.79 -62.94
N ALA A 369 9.47 -48.04 -63.56
CA ALA A 369 10.19 -47.02 -64.32
C ALA A 369 9.38 -46.56 -65.54
N ASN A 370 8.74 -47.50 -66.25
CA ASN A 370 7.85 -47.19 -67.36
C ASN A 370 6.54 -46.52 -66.90
N PHE A 371 5.99 -46.92 -65.75
CA PHE A 371 4.87 -46.25 -65.10
C PHE A 371 5.20 -44.81 -64.78
N ALA A 372 6.30 -44.55 -64.06
CA ALA A 372 6.68 -43.22 -63.60
C ALA A 372 6.94 -42.26 -64.77
N ARG A 373 7.64 -42.72 -65.81
CA ARG A 373 7.86 -41.93 -67.03
C ARG A 373 6.52 -41.57 -67.69
N THR A 374 5.66 -42.57 -67.90
CA THR A 374 4.40 -42.37 -68.64
C THR A 374 3.36 -41.61 -67.82
N GLU A 375 3.31 -41.79 -66.50
CA GLU A 375 2.48 -41.01 -65.56
C GLU A 375 2.89 -39.55 -65.57
N GLN A 376 4.19 -39.26 -65.49
CA GLN A 376 4.69 -37.89 -65.50
C GLN A 376 4.47 -37.21 -66.85
N GLU A 377 4.67 -37.90 -67.97
CA GLU A 377 4.38 -37.41 -69.32
C GLU A 377 2.88 -37.14 -69.51
N THR A 378 2.01 -38.05 -69.04
CA THR A 378 0.56 -37.89 -69.12
C THR A 378 0.07 -36.77 -68.20
N PHE A 379 0.61 -36.66 -66.98
CA PHE A 379 0.31 -35.57 -66.06
C PHE A 379 0.72 -34.21 -66.65
N ASN A 380 1.97 -34.10 -67.14
CA ASN A 380 2.50 -32.85 -67.70
C ASN A 380 1.72 -32.38 -68.94
N SER A 381 1.26 -33.30 -69.78
CA SER A 381 0.48 -32.96 -70.97
C SER A 381 -0.95 -32.50 -70.67
N ASN A 382 -1.54 -32.91 -69.55
CA ASN A 382 -2.95 -32.61 -69.22
C ASN A 382 -3.14 -31.54 -68.14
N ILE A 383 -2.14 -31.32 -67.26
CA ILE A 383 -2.28 -30.44 -66.09
C ILE A 383 -2.63 -28.98 -66.44
N GLN A 384 -2.08 -28.44 -67.53
CA GLN A 384 -2.35 -27.06 -67.93
C GLN A 384 -3.82 -26.86 -68.33
N GLU A 385 -4.36 -27.79 -69.13
CA GLU A 385 -5.76 -27.74 -69.58
C GLU A 385 -6.72 -27.95 -68.41
N GLN A 386 -6.46 -28.94 -67.54
CA GLN A 386 -7.29 -29.21 -66.36
C GLN A 386 -7.27 -28.04 -65.36
N THR A 387 -6.11 -27.42 -65.14
CA THR A 387 -6.01 -26.21 -64.29
C THR A 387 -6.85 -25.06 -64.85
N GLU A 388 -6.82 -24.86 -66.16
CA GLU A 388 -7.56 -23.78 -66.83
C GLU A 388 -9.08 -24.02 -66.83
N LEU A 389 -9.51 -25.27 -66.99
CA LEU A 389 -10.91 -25.68 -66.91
C LEU A 389 -11.52 -25.35 -65.54
N HIS A 390 -10.85 -25.76 -64.46
CA HIS A 390 -11.32 -25.50 -63.10
C HIS A 390 -11.23 -24.02 -62.71
N ARG A 391 -10.18 -23.31 -63.18
CA ARG A 391 -10.02 -21.86 -62.99
C ARG A 391 -11.16 -21.07 -63.64
N SER A 392 -11.42 -21.31 -64.92
CA SER A 392 -12.47 -20.60 -65.68
C SER A 392 -13.86 -20.83 -65.10
N LYS A 393 -14.19 -22.08 -64.76
CA LYS A 393 -15.45 -22.43 -64.11
C LYS A 393 -15.64 -21.71 -62.76
N ARG A 394 -14.66 -21.75 -61.87
CA ARG A 394 -14.77 -21.08 -60.57
C ARG A 394 -14.79 -19.55 -60.71
N PHE A 395 -14.04 -18.99 -61.65
CA PHE A 395 -14.08 -17.55 -61.95
C PHE A 395 -15.50 -17.09 -62.34
N GLU A 396 -16.21 -17.87 -63.17
CA GLU A 396 -17.58 -17.59 -63.55
C GLU A 396 -18.56 -17.71 -62.39
N GLU A 397 -18.46 -18.76 -61.57
CA GLU A 397 -19.28 -18.96 -60.37
C GLU A 397 -19.13 -17.78 -59.38
N VAL A 398 -17.90 -17.39 -59.06
CA VAL A 398 -17.63 -16.26 -58.16
C VAL A 398 -18.07 -14.93 -58.79
N SER A 399 -17.91 -14.76 -60.11
CA SER A 399 -18.39 -13.58 -60.82
C SER A 399 -19.90 -13.39 -60.72
N LYS A 400 -20.69 -14.48 -60.72
CA LYS A 400 -22.14 -14.42 -60.53
C LYS A 400 -22.53 -13.91 -59.14
N VAL A 401 -21.80 -14.29 -58.10
CA VAL A 401 -22.04 -13.78 -56.73
C VAL A 401 -21.99 -12.25 -56.70
N TYR A 402 -20.96 -11.63 -57.28
CA TYR A 402 -20.84 -10.17 -57.36
C TYR A 402 -21.87 -9.51 -58.30
N ALA A 403 -22.30 -10.19 -59.36
CA ALA A 403 -23.29 -9.66 -60.30
C ALA A 403 -24.72 -9.65 -59.73
N GLU A 404 -25.06 -10.66 -58.94
CA GLU A 404 -26.44 -10.89 -58.48
C GLU A 404 -26.69 -10.41 -57.05
N ASN A 405 -25.65 -10.11 -56.26
CA ASN A 405 -25.77 -9.78 -54.83
C ASN A 405 -24.95 -8.54 -54.45
N ASP A 406 -25.25 -8.02 -53.25
CA ASP A 406 -24.42 -7.05 -52.55
C ASP A 406 -23.22 -7.75 -51.88
N VAL A 407 -22.06 -7.11 -51.86
CA VAL A 407 -20.86 -7.62 -51.16
C VAL A 407 -20.28 -6.47 -50.35
N LEU A 408 -20.51 -6.50 -49.04
CA LEU A 408 -20.24 -5.37 -48.14
C LEU A 408 -18.94 -5.55 -47.37
N ASP A 409 -18.24 -4.45 -47.14
CA ASP A 409 -17.06 -4.35 -46.27
C ASP A 409 -17.19 -3.12 -45.34
N PHE A 410 -16.91 -3.31 -44.05
CA PHE A 410 -16.93 -2.24 -43.05
C PHE A 410 -15.53 -1.63 -42.94
N GLU A 411 -15.40 -0.33 -43.19
CA GLU A 411 -14.08 0.30 -43.19
C GLU A 411 -13.73 1.00 -41.87
N SER A 412 -14.65 1.79 -41.30
CA SER A 412 -14.35 2.58 -40.11
C SER A 412 -15.60 3.11 -39.40
N SER A 413 -15.46 3.42 -38.11
CA SER A 413 -16.38 4.31 -37.38
C SER A 413 -15.67 5.48 -36.70
N GLU A 414 -16.44 6.55 -36.50
CA GLU A 414 -16.08 7.74 -35.73
C GLU A 414 -17.17 8.01 -34.69
N VAL A 415 -16.74 8.38 -33.48
CA VAL A 415 -17.62 8.69 -32.35
C VAL A 415 -17.72 10.20 -32.17
N ILE A 416 -18.94 10.70 -31.99
CA ILE A 416 -19.21 12.10 -31.75
C ILE A 416 -19.96 12.30 -30.43
N ASP A 417 -19.47 13.25 -29.65
CA ASP A 417 -20.08 13.76 -28.43
C ASP A 417 -21.42 14.49 -28.73
N GLY A 418 -22.50 13.98 -28.14
CA GLY A 418 -23.87 14.42 -28.37
C GLY A 418 -24.52 15.19 -27.23
N GLY A 419 -23.89 15.33 -26.06
CA GLY A 419 -24.52 16.03 -24.94
C GLY A 419 -25.55 15.22 -24.15
N ILE A 420 -25.90 15.73 -22.98
CA ILE A 420 -27.17 15.40 -22.31
C ILE A 420 -28.20 16.44 -22.77
N ASN A 421 -29.18 16.04 -23.58
CA ASN A 421 -30.15 16.98 -24.17
C ASN A 421 -29.48 18.15 -24.92
N LYS A 422 -28.37 17.89 -25.62
CA LYS A 422 -27.51 18.88 -26.32
C LYS A 422 -26.72 19.85 -25.41
N ILE A 423 -26.86 19.73 -24.08
CA ILE A 423 -25.99 20.39 -23.10
C ILE A 423 -24.69 19.61 -23.03
N ALA A 424 -23.55 20.31 -22.99
CA ALA A 424 -22.21 19.74 -23.11
C ALA A 424 -21.86 19.08 -24.45
N ALA A 425 -22.80 19.03 -25.40
CA ALA A 425 -22.51 18.49 -26.73
C ALA A 425 -21.32 19.20 -27.39
N LYS A 426 -20.38 18.38 -27.89
CA LYS A 426 -19.18 18.75 -28.64
C LYS A 426 -18.21 19.62 -27.87
N ASP A 427 -18.23 19.50 -26.55
CA ASP A 427 -17.29 20.20 -25.71
C ASP A 427 -15.98 19.40 -25.55
N GLY A 428 -15.94 18.18 -26.09
CA GLY A 428 -14.77 17.30 -26.12
C GLY A 428 -14.60 16.48 -24.83
N ILE A 429 -15.58 16.50 -23.93
CA ILE A 429 -15.58 15.76 -22.68
C ILE A 429 -16.81 14.86 -22.65
N PHE A 430 -16.58 13.55 -22.53
CA PHE A 430 -17.67 12.59 -22.36
C PHE A 430 -18.03 12.47 -20.88
N GLN A 431 -19.22 12.89 -20.47
CA GLN A 431 -19.70 12.81 -19.08
C GLN A 431 -20.69 11.64 -18.86
N PRO A 432 -20.91 11.19 -17.61
CA PRO A 432 -21.88 10.14 -17.33
C PRO A 432 -23.30 10.50 -17.80
N SER A 433 -24.02 9.54 -18.38
CA SER A 433 -25.37 9.69 -18.96
C SER A 433 -25.45 10.48 -20.28
N GLU A 434 -24.33 10.86 -20.87
CA GLU A 434 -24.28 11.59 -22.13
C GLU A 434 -24.64 10.73 -23.35
N THR A 435 -25.30 11.34 -24.35
CA THR A 435 -25.56 10.70 -25.64
C THR A 435 -24.31 10.74 -26.52
N VAL A 436 -24.04 9.64 -27.21
CA VAL A 436 -22.93 9.48 -28.14
C VAL A 436 -23.46 9.04 -29.50
N PHE A 437 -22.98 9.64 -30.58
CA PHE A 437 -23.37 9.32 -31.96
C PHE A 437 -22.23 8.67 -32.74
N HIS A 438 -22.58 7.85 -33.73
CA HIS A 438 -21.61 7.07 -34.53
C HIS A 438 -21.75 7.37 -36.01
N ASN A 439 -20.67 7.83 -36.65
CA ASN A 439 -20.55 7.80 -38.12
C ASN A 439 -19.91 6.48 -38.54
N ILE A 440 -20.30 5.92 -39.68
CA ILE A 440 -19.65 4.71 -40.23
C ILE A 440 -19.35 4.85 -41.72
N THR A 441 -18.35 4.12 -42.21
CA THR A 441 -18.05 3.99 -43.64
C THR A 441 -18.14 2.53 -44.08
N ILE A 442 -18.94 2.25 -45.11
CA ILE A 442 -19.16 0.91 -45.68
C ILE A 442 -18.92 0.94 -47.18
N SER A 443 -18.23 -0.06 -47.71
CA SER A 443 -18.00 -0.29 -49.14
C SER A 443 -18.90 -1.43 -49.64
N ASN A 444 -19.50 -1.28 -50.83
CA ASN A 444 -20.27 -2.32 -51.52
C ASN A 444 -19.63 -2.62 -52.88
N TYR A 445 -18.98 -3.78 -52.99
CA TYR A 445 -18.34 -4.27 -54.21
C TYR A 445 -19.32 -4.97 -55.17
N GLY A 446 -20.50 -5.35 -54.68
CA GLY A 446 -21.55 -5.99 -55.47
C GLY A 446 -22.19 -5.03 -56.48
N GLN A 447 -22.80 -5.61 -57.52
CA GLN A 447 -23.54 -4.88 -58.55
C GLN A 447 -25.01 -4.63 -58.16
N LYS A 448 -25.43 -5.09 -56.98
CA LYS A 448 -26.74 -4.79 -56.38
C LYS A 448 -26.57 -3.92 -55.13
N ALA A 449 -27.53 -3.05 -54.89
CA ALA A 449 -27.60 -2.25 -53.68
C ALA A 449 -27.94 -3.14 -52.46
N ALA A 450 -27.36 -2.81 -51.31
CA ALA A 450 -27.65 -3.49 -50.05
C ALA A 450 -28.75 -2.77 -49.29
N THR A 451 -29.69 -3.53 -48.74
CA THR A 451 -30.84 -3.03 -47.96
C THR A 451 -30.99 -3.82 -46.67
N GLY A 452 -31.62 -3.21 -45.66
CA GLY A 452 -31.86 -3.88 -44.37
C GLY A 452 -30.64 -3.97 -43.45
N ILE A 453 -29.69 -3.05 -43.60
CA ILE A 453 -28.48 -3.00 -42.78
C ILE A 453 -28.84 -2.44 -41.41
N LYS A 454 -28.39 -3.12 -40.34
CA LYS A 454 -28.65 -2.73 -38.96
C LYS A 454 -27.36 -2.38 -38.24
N VAL A 455 -27.38 -1.24 -37.55
CA VAL A 455 -26.30 -0.78 -36.69
C VAL A 455 -26.79 -0.89 -35.24
N THR A 456 -26.11 -1.70 -34.43
CA THR A 456 -26.46 -1.93 -33.03
C THR A 456 -25.35 -1.42 -32.12
N SER A 457 -25.70 -0.59 -31.15
CA SER A 457 -24.78 -0.05 -30.16
C SER A 457 -24.69 -0.92 -28.89
N ASN A 458 -23.73 -0.61 -28.02
CA ASN A 458 -23.43 -1.36 -26.79
C ASN A 458 -24.63 -1.45 -25.80
N ASP A 459 -25.49 -0.44 -25.79
CA ASP A 459 -26.73 -0.38 -25.00
C ASP A 459 -27.92 -1.09 -25.67
N GLY A 460 -27.70 -1.74 -26.83
CA GLY A 460 -28.70 -2.53 -27.54
C GLY A 460 -29.63 -1.72 -28.45
N THR A 461 -29.47 -0.40 -28.52
CA THR A 461 -30.18 0.44 -29.51
C THR A 461 -29.77 0.04 -30.92
N THR A 462 -30.77 -0.12 -31.79
CA THR A 462 -30.56 -0.47 -33.20
C THR A 462 -31.14 0.62 -34.10
N SER A 463 -30.35 1.08 -35.06
CA SER A 463 -30.76 1.95 -36.16
C SER A 463 -30.65 1.19 -37.49
N THR A 464 -31.48 1.57 -38.45
CA THR A 464 -31.52 0.96 -39.79
C THR A 464 -30.98 1.90 -40.84
N ILE A 465 -30.11 1.40 -41.71
CA ILE A 465 -29.64 2.12 -42.89
C ILE A 465 -30.49 1.68 -44.08
N ALA A 466 -31.09 2.65 -44.77
CA ALA A 466 -32.07 2.40 -45.83
C ALA A 466 -31.46 1.65 -47.02
N GLU A 467 -30.35 2.14 -47.56
CA GLU A 467 -29.69 1.57 -48.73
C GLU A 467 -28.20 1.93 -48.78
N ILE A 468 -27.36 0.99 -49.22
CA ILE A 468 -25.99 1.25 -49.67
C ILE A 468 -25.92 0.93 -51.16
N PRO A 469 -25.78 1.93 -52.04
CA PRO A 469 -25.79 1.73 -53.49
C PRO A 469 -24.74 0.71 -53.98
N ALA A 470 -25.04 0.05 -55.10
CA ALA A 470 -24.09 -0.83 -55.76
C ALA A 470 -22.79 -0.09 -56.13
N ARG A 471 -21.64 -0.77 -56.04
CA ARG A 471 -20.32 -0.22 -56.44
C ARG A 471 -19.98 1.14 -55.82
N SER A 472 -20.30 1.31 -54.54
CA SER A 472 -20.12 2.57 -53.82
C SER A 472 -19.37 2.38 -52.51
N LYS A 473 -18.76 3.47 -52.03
CA LYS A 473 -18.17 3.62 -50.71
C LYS A 473 -18.90 4.75 -50.02
N VAL A 474 -19.64 4.45 -48.96
CA VAL A 474 -20.58 5.38 -48.35
C VAL A 474 -20.19 5.68 -46.92
N THR A 475 -20.02 6.96 -46.61
CA THR A 475 -19.95 7.44 -45.22
C THR A 475 -21.34 7.87 -44.77
N ILE A 476 -21.87 7.21 -43.75
CA ILE A 476 -23.17 7.51 -43.13
C ILE A 476 -22.92 8.33 -41.86
N LYS A 477 -23.35 9.59 -41.84
CA LYS A 477 -23.26 10.44 -40.65
C LYS A 477 -24.41 10.19 -39.69
N GLY A 478 -24.14 10.02 -38.40
CA GLY A 478 -25.17 9.69 -37.42
C GLY A 478 -25.87 8.36 -37.73
N ALA A 479 -25.07 7.35 -38.10
CA ALA A 479 -25.53 6.00 -38.41
C ALA A 479 -26.08 5.25 -37.20
N GLY A 480 -25.66 5.60 -35.97
CA GLY A 480 -26.12 5.00 -34.73
C GLY A 480 -26.02 5.93 -33.53
N LYS A 481 -26.69 5.57 -32.43
CA LYS A 481 -26.76 6.32 -31.17
C LYS A 481 -26.58 5.38 -29.98
N SER A 482 -25.77 5.79 -29.01
CA SER A 482 -25.55 5.12 -27.73
C SER A 482 -25.50 6.13 -26.58
N SER A 483 -25.25 5.66 -25.36
CA SER A 483 -25.04 6.51 -24.18
C SER A 483 -23.85 6.08 -23.31
N ILE A 484 -23.23 7.03 -22.60
CA ILE A 484 -22.28 6.74 -21.54
C ILE A 484 -23.06 6.25 -20.31
N PRO A 485 -22.71 5.12 -19.67
CA PRO A 485 -23.39 4.64 -18.48
C PRO A 485 -23.47 5.70 -17.37
N SER A 486 -24.60 5.79 -16.69
CA SER A 486 -24.82 6.77 -15.63
C SER A 486 -23.90 6.58 -14.40
N ASN A 487 -23.41 5.36 -14.20
CA ASN A 487 -22.47 4.97 -13.15
C ASN A 487 -21.00 4.97 -13.62
N ALA A 488 -20.69 5.54 -14.79
CA ALA A 488 -19.32 5.61 -15.29
C ALA A 488 -18.42 6.39 -14.32
N ARG A 489 -17.24 5.83 -14.02
CA ARG A 489 -16.29 6.41 -13.09
C ARG A 489 -15.59 7.63 -13.72
N ILE A 490 -15.59 8.76 -13.01
CA ILE A 490 -14.85 9.97 -13.39
C ILE A 490 -13.34 9.72 -13.38
N GLY A 491 -12.64 10.21 -14.41
CA GLY A 491 -11.23 9.89 -14.68
C GLY A 491 -11.01 8.47 -15.22
N GLY A 492 -12.07 7.69 -15.40
CA GLY A 492 -12.06 6.35 -15.99
C GLY A 492 -12.27 6.38 -17.49
N SER A 493 -12.49 5.21 -18.08
CA SER A 493 -12.76 5.09 -19.51
C SER A 493 -13.88 4.10 -19.79
N VAL A 494 -14.72 4.42 -20.77
CA VAL A 494 -15.83 3.60 -21.25
C VAL A 494 -15.55 3.20 -22.68
N VAL A 495 -15.80 1.92 -22.99
CA VAL A 495 -15.69 1.38 -24.34
C VAL A 495 -17.04 1.56 -25.04
N SER A 496 -17.06 2.35 -26.10
CA SER A 496 -18.20 2.41 -27.01
C SER A 496 -18.03 1.34 -28.09
N THR A 497 -18.98 0.40 -28.15
CA THR A 497 -18.96 -0.71 -29.11
C THR A 497 -20.07 -0.55 -30.13
N LEU A 498 -19.74 -0.76 -31.41
CA LEU A 498 -20.68 -0.73 -32.52
C LEU A 498 -20.64 -2.05 -33.30
N LYS A 499 -21.82 -2.60 -33.59
CA LYS A 499 -22.01 -3.80 -34.41
C LYS A 499 -22.80 -3.45 -35.68
N VAL A 500 -22.33 -3.89 -36.84
CA VAL A 500 -23.01 -3.71 -38.13
C VAL A 500 -23.39 -5.08 -38.69
N SER A 501 -24.63 -5.23 -39.13
CA SER A 501 -25.15 -6.50 -39.67
C SER A 501 -25.95 -6.31 -40.95
N SER A 502 -25.84 -7.28 -41.86
CA SER A 502 -26.57 -7.43 -43.12
C SER A 502 -26.85 -8.92 -43.37
N GLY A 503 -27.98 -9.26 -43.99
CA GLY A 503 -28.32 -10.66 -44.28
C GLY A 503 -27.48 -11.27 -45.42
N LEU A 504 -27.02 -12.51 -45.27
CA LEU A 504 -26.33 -13.26 -46.32
C LEU A 504 -27.35 -13.83 -47.33
N LYS A 505 -27.12 -13.68 -48.64
CA LYS A 505 -28.02 -14.10 -49.73
C LYS A 505 -27.39 -15.10 -50.71
N ALA A 506 -26.07 -15.23 -50.70
CA ALA A 506 -25.28 -16.05 -51.60
C ALA A 506 -24.15 -16.78 -50.84
N GLU A 507 -23.17 -17.34 -51.56
CA GLU A 507 -22.08 -18.13 -50.99
C GLU A 507 -21.30 -17.37 -49.90
N ALA A 508 -21.27 -17.91 -48.68
CA ALA A 508 -20.64 -17.29 -47.51
C ALA A 508 -19.14 -17.01 -47.70
N LYS A 509 -18.43 -17.89 -48.42
CA LYS A 509 -16.99 -17.76 -48.70
C LYS A 509 -16.67 -16.52 -49.57
N ILE A 510 -17.63 -16.05 -50.35
CA ILE A 510 -17.47 -14.89 -51.24
C ILE A 510 -18.17 -13.66 -50.68
N GLN A 511 -19.49 -13.74 -50.45
CA GLN A 511 -20.29 -12.61 -49.99
C GLN A 511 -20.02 -12.23 -48.54
N GLY A 512 -19.85 -13.24 -47.68
CA GLY A 512 -19.62 -13.09 -46.24
C GLY A 512 -18.14 -13.00 -45.87
N ARG A 513 -17.22 -12.83 -46.84
CA ARG A 513 -15.77 -12.85 -46.58
C ARG A 513 -15.32 -11.73 -45.64
N HIS A 514 -15.97 -10.57 -45.72
CA HIS A 514 -15.69 -9.41 -44.88
C HIS A 514 -16.55 -9.38 -43.62
N PHE A 515 -17.25 -10.47 -43.30
CA PHE A 515 -18.09 -10.57 -42.12
C PHE A 515 -17.27 -11.17 -40.98
N ASP A 516 -17.20 -10.48 -39.84
CA ASP A 516 -16.69 -11.05 -38.60
C ASP A 516 -17.45 -12.35 -38.22
N ASN A 517 -18.74 -12.43 -38.56
CA ASN A 517 -19.51 -13.68 -38.45
C ASN A 517 -20.51 -13.82 -39.60
N ALA A 518 -20.14 -14.58 -40.63
CA ALA A 518 -20.97 -14.82 -41.80
C ALA A 518 -22.28 -15.57 -41.49
N ALA A 519 -22.29 -16.49 -40.52
CA ALA A 519 -23.49 -17.23 -40.13
C ALA A 519 -24.55 -16.33 -39.45
N GLN A 520 -24.10 -15.28 -38.76
CA GLN A 520 -24.97 -14.31 -38.10
C GLN A 520 -25.19 -13.03 -38.92
N GLY A 521 -24.67 -12.97 -40.16
CA GLY A 521 -24.78 -11.78 -41.00
C GLY A 521 -24.10 -10.53 -40.43
N THR A 522 -23.04 -10.70 -39.64
CA THR A 522 -22.37 -9.57 -38.96
C THR A 522 -21.14 -9.13 -39.74
N LEU A 523 -21.18 -7.93 -40.34
CA LEU A 523 -20.04 -7.32 -41.04
C LEU A 523 -18.92 -7.01 -40.05
N LYS A 524 -19.24 -6.25 -39.00
CA LYS A 524 -18.32 -5.91 -37.90
C LYS A 524 -19.00 -6.22 -36.58
N ALA A 525 -18.39 -7.06 -35.77
CA ALA A 525 -18.94 -7.54 -34.51
C ALA A 525 -18.77 -6.52 -33.37
N ALA A 526 -17.71 -5.70 -33.41
CA ALA A 526 -17.39 -4.74 -32.36
C ALA A 526 -16.29 -3.74 -32.80
N ASP A 527 -16.63 -2.66 -33.51
CA ASP A 527 -15.70 -1.51 -33.54
C ASP A 527 -15.74 -0.83 -32.16
N GLN A 528 -14.60 -0.77 -31.48
CA GLN A 528 -14.48 -0.31 -30.10
C GLN A 528 -13.68 0.99 -30.05
N LYS A 529 -14.30 2.05 -29.52
CA LYS A 529 -13.62 3.32 -29.22
C LYS A 529 -13.57 3.53 -27.72
N GLN A 530 -12.36 3.79 -27.22
CA GLN A 530 -12.13 4.08 -25.83
C GLN A 530 -12.35 5.57 -25.55
N LEU A 531 -13.35 5.89 -24.72
CA LEU A 531 -13.74 7.25 -24.38
C LEU A 531 -13.34 7.55 -22.94
N SER A 532 -12.65 8.67 -22.69
CA SER A 532 -12.31 9.10 -21.33
C SER A 532 -13.50 9.81 -20.70
N VAL A 533 -13.89 9.40 -19.50
CA VAL A 533 -15.09 9.93 -18.83
C VAL A 533 -14.70 10.99 -17.81
N ASN A 534 -15.17 12.22 -18.01
CA ASN A 534 -14.94 13.36 -17.14
C ASN A 534 -16.16 14.30 -17.13
N TYR A 535 -16.16 15.26 -16.20
CA TYR A 535 -17.13 16.35 -16.18
C TYR A 535 -16.57 17.59 -16.89
N PRO A 536 -17.40 18.39 -17.58
CA PRO A 536 -16.96 19.65 -18.21
C PRO A 536 -16.40 20.70 -17.25
N MET A 537 -16.90 20.70 -16.00
CA MET A 537 -16.52 21.62 -14.95
C MET A 537 -15.83 20.90 -13.80
N VAL A 538 -14.77 21.51 -13.29
CA VAL A 538 -14.00 21.03 -12.13
C VAL A 538 -14.23 21.98 -10.98
N LEU A 539 -14.69 21.45 -9.84
CA LEU A 539 -14.79 22.19 -8.60
C LEU A 539 -13.59 21.83 -7.73
N SER A 540 -12.88 22.83 -7.22
CA SER A 540 -11.69 22.64 -6.39
C SER A 540 -11.55 23.75 -5.34
N GLY A 541 -10.67 23.52 -4.36
CA GLY A 541 -10.34 24.55 -3.37
C GLY A 541 -11.47 24.92 -2.39
N LEU A 542 -12.47 24.04 -2.21
CA LEU A 542 -13.51 24.28 -1.20
C LEU A 542 -12.86 24.43 0.19
N SER A 543 -13.04 25.58 0.81
CA SER A 543 -12.41 25.93 2.10
C SER A 543 -13.29 26.89 2.90
N THR A 544 -13.09 26.96 4.21
CA THR A 544 -13.68 27.98 5.09
C THR A 544 -12.78 29.21 5.18
N ASN A 545 -13.34 30.37 5.51
CA ASN A 545 -12.55 31.60 5.71
C ASN A 545 -11.66 31.54 6.95
N SER A 546 -12.09 30.81 7.97
CA SER A 546 -11.36 30.60 9.21
C SER A 546 -11.77 29.28 9.87
N GLN A 547 -11.21 29.00 11.05
CA GLN A 547 -11.62 27.88 11.91
C GLN A 547 -13.14 27.94 12.17
N LEU A 548 -13.84 26.83 11.95
CA LEU A 548 -15.27 26.74 12.30
C LEU A 548 -15.43 26.69 13.82
N LEU A 549 -16.31 27.54 14.32
CA LEU A 549 -16.65 27.66 15.74
C LEU A 549 -18.16 27.56 15.93
N LEU A 550 -18.56 26.86 16.99
CA LEU A 550 -19.97 26.74 17.39
C LEU A 550 -20.60 28.14 17.55
N ASN A 551 -21.79 28.30 16.99
CA ASN A 551 -22.58 29.54 17.02
C ASN A 551 -21.90 30.75 16.35
N GLN A 552 -20.93 30.53 15.46
CA GLN A 552 -20.30 31.60 14.66
C GLN A 552 -20.41 31.30 13.17
N ALA A 553 -20.94 32.27 12.40
CA ALA A 553 -21.07 32.13 10.96
C ALA A 553 -19.68 32.21 10.29
N ASN A 554 -19.44 31.36 9.29
CA ASN A 554 -18.23 31.33 8.49
C ASN A 554 -18.57 31.38 7.00
N GLY A 555 -17.65 31.92 6.19
CA GLY A 555 -17.81 31.95 4.73
C GLY A 555 -17.12 30.76 4.08
N LEU A 556 -17.65 30.28 2.95
CA LEU A 556 -17.03 29.24 2.12
C LEU A 556 -16.45 29.87 0.86
N LYS A 557 -15.31 29.33 0.41
CA LYS A 557 -14.65 29.69 -0.85
C LYS A 557 -14.52 28.46 -1.73
N ILE A 558 -14.70 28.60 -3.04
CA ILE A 558 -14.53 27.51 -4.02
C ILE A 558 -14.07 28.07 -5.36
N SER A 559 -13.30 27.27 -6.11
CA SER A 559 -12.91 27.55 -7.49
C SER A 559 -13.66 26.63 -8.44
N VAL A 560 -14.20 27.19 -9.52
CA VAL A 560 -14.83 26.44 -10.61
C VAL A 560 -14.03 26.67 -11.88
N THR A 561 -13.53 25.60 -12.48
CA THR A 561 -12.75 25.64 -13.73
C THR A 561 -13.51 24.93 -14.84
N ASN A 562 -13.77 25.62 -15.94
CA ASN A 562 -14.22 24.98 -17.18
C ASN A 562 -13.01 24.39 -17.90
N GLN A 563 -13.00 23.07 -18.08
CA GLN A 563 -11.94 22.34 -18.78
C GLN A 563 -12.39 21.81 -20.15
N SER A 564 -13.62 22.12 -20.55
CA SER A 564 -14.14 21.76 -21.86
C SER A 564 -13.64 22.72 -22.95
N ASN A 565 -13.79 22.31 -24.20
CA ASN A 565 -13.49 23.14 -25.37
C ASN A 565 -14.58 24.18 -25.66
N ARG A 566 -15.64 24.27 -24.82
CA ARG A 566 -16.80 25.13 -25.03
C ARG A 566 -16.94 26.16 -23.90
N GLY A 567 -17.17 27.41 -24.29
CA GLY A 567 -17.61 28.46 -23.35
C GLY A 567 -19.08 28.29 -23.01
N TYR A 568 -19.40 28.28 -21.72
CA TYR A 568 -20.77 28.15 -21.23
C TYR A 568 -21.31 29.48 -20.71
N LYS A 569 -22.58 29.81 -21.03
CA LYS A 569 -23.28 31.03 -20.60
C LYS A 569 -24.67 30.68 -20.05
N GLY A 570 -25.08 31.34 -18.97
CA GLY A 570 -26.35 31.14 -18.29
C GLY A 570 -26.14 30.72 -16.83
N PRO A 571 -27.20 30.64 -16.02
CA PRO A 571 -27.06 30.45 -14.59
C PRO A 571 -26.58 29.01 -14.27
N PHE A 572 -25.37 28.89 -13.74
CA PHE A 572 -24.86 27.68 -13.11
C PHE A 572 -25.15 27.72 -11.61
N LYS A 573 -25.85 26.70 -11.13
CA LYS A 573 -26.18 26.56 -9.72
C LYS A 573 -25.17 25.65 -9.03
N ILE A 574 -24.60 26.11 -7.92
CA ILE A 574 -23.73 25.28 -7.08
C ILE A 574 -24.53 24.75 -5.89
N VAL A 575 -24.62 23.43 -5.81
CA VAL A 575 -25.32 22.72 -4.75
C VAL A 575 -24.29 22.26 -3.72
N LEU A 576 -24.47 22.68 -2.47
CA LEU A 576 -23.66 22.26 -1.33
C LEU A 576 -24.42 21.24 -0.49
N THR A 577 -23.71 20.24 0.02
CA THR A 577 -24.23 19.27 1.00
C THR A 577 -23.21 19.07 2.11
N ALA A 578 -23.68 18.79 3.33
CA ALA A 578 -22.84 18.53 4.50
C ALA A 578 -23.41 17.32 5.27
N ASP A 579 -22.53 16.50 5.85
CA ASP A 579 -22.87 15.30 6.63
C ASP A 579 -23.00 15.57 8.15
N SER A 580 -23.58 16.71 8.50
CA SER A 580 -23.83 17.11 9.89
C SER A 580 -25.17 16.60 10.44
N ASN A 581 -25.31 16.56 11.77
CA ASN A 581 -26.55 16.22 12.46
C ASN A 581 -27.64 17.30 12.27
N SER A 582 -27.23 18.53 11.97
CA SER A 582 -28.09 19.69 11.74
C SER A 582 -27.86 20.31 10.36
N SER A 583 -28.80 21.13 9.86
CA SER A 583 -28.62 21.86 8.59
C SER A 583 -27.71 23.07 8.79
N ILE A 584 -26.42 22.91 8.46
CA ILE A 584 -25.41 23.94 8.72
C ILE A 584 -25.19 24.94 7.58
N ILE A 585 -25.57 24.60 6.34
CA ILE A 585 -25.43 25.51 5.19
C ILE A 585 -26.55 26.55 5.25
N THR A 586 -26.20 27.80 5.55
CA THR A 586 -27.18 28.89 5.75
C THR A 586 -27.37 29.76 4.51
N LYS A 587 -26.38 29.80 3.62
CA LYS A 587 -26.46 30.41 2.28
C LYS A 587 -25.61 29.59 1.31
N THR A 588 -26.15 29.20 0.16
CA THR A 588 -25.36 28.63 -0.94
C THR A 588 -24.63 29.73 -1.72
N PHE A 589 -23.73 29.36 -2.63
CA PHE A 589 -23.13 30.31 -3.57
C PHE A 589 -24.20 30.87 -4.48
N ASP A 590 -24.08 32.15 -4.84
CA ASP A 590 -24.91 32.79 -5.86
C ASP A 590 -24.73 32.08 -7.22
N ASP A 591 -25.77 32.11 -8.06
CA ASP A 591 -25.72 31.51 -9.39
C ASP A 591 -24.65 32.22 -10.26
N VAL A 592 -23.90 31.43 -11.03
CA VAL A 592 -22.82 31.94 -11.87
C VAL A 592 -23.35 32.17 -13.28
N GLU A 593 -23.10 33.33 -13.88
CA GLU A 593 -23.61 33.64 -15.24
C GLU A 593 -22.76 33.09 -16.39
N SER A 594 -21.46 32.84 -16.17
CA SER A 594 -20.57 32.22 -17.15
C SER A 594 -19.30 31.68 -16.51
N VAL A 595 -18.73 30.62 -17.09
CA VAL A 595 -17.45 30.03 -16.66
C VAL A 595 -16.51 29.95 -17.86
N ASN A 596 -15.67 30.97 -18.02
CA ASN A 596 -14.62 31.02 -19.05
C ASN A 596 -13.25 30.88 -18.35
N GLY A 597 -12.71 29.66 -18.32
CA GLY A 597 -11.52 29.36 -17.52
C GLY A 597 -11.87 29.10 -16.06
N THR A 598 -11.16 29.74 -15.11
CA THR A 598 -11.36 29.56 -13.67
C THR A 598 -12.00 30.78 -13.04
N ILE A 599 -13.05 30.57 -12.25
CA ILE A 599 -13.70 31.59 -11.40
C ILE A 599 -13.57 31.19 -9.93
N ASN A 600 -13.56 32.18 -9.04
CA ASN A 600 -13.50 31.98 -7.59
C ASN A 600 -14.74 32.61 -6.94
N LEU A 601 -15.42 31.84 -6.10
CA LEU A 601 -16.62 32.26 -5.38
C LEU A 601 -16.36 32.25 -3.88
N SER A 602 -17.02 33.14 -3.13
CA SER A 602 -16.74 33.33 -1.70
C SER A 602 -17.91 33.81 -0.84
N ASP A 603 -19.13 33.80 -1.40
CA ASP A 603 -20.32 34.41 -0.81
C ASP A 603 -21.23 33.43 -0.03
N ALA A 604 -20.99 32.12 -0.16
CA ALA A 604 -21.69 31.09 0.61
C ALA A 604 -21.37 31.15 2.11
N LYS A 605 -22.33 30.75 2.95
CA LYS A 605 -22.22 30.81 4.41
C LYS A 605 -22.61 29.50 5.08
N ILE A 606 -21.91 29.20 6.18
CA ILE A 606 -22.12 28.05 7.05
C ILE A 606 -22.21 28.51 8.51
N LEU A 607 -23.09 27.88 9.29
CA LEU A 607 -23.24 28.12 10.72
C LEU A 607 -23.57 26.79 11.40
N VAL A 608 -22.76 26.40 12.37
CA VAL A 608 -23.01 25.20 13.19
C VAL A 608 -23.55 25.65 14.53
N ASN A 609 -24.75 25.20 14.89
CA ASN A 609 -25.46 25.57 16.12
C ASN A 609 -25.81 24.37 17.02
N ASP A 610 -25.58 23.14 16.55
CA ASP A 610 -25.77 21.92 17.33
C ASP A 610 -24.46 21.49 17.97
N GLU A 611 -24.44 21.32 19.29
CA GLU A 611 -23.27 20.82 20.01
C GLU A 611 -22.88 19.40 19.58
N ARG A 612 -23.77 18.60 18.99
CA ARG A 612 -23.44 17.25 18.51
C ARG A 612 -22.49 17.26 17.31
N ASP A 613 -22.37 18.39 16.62
CA ASP A 613 -21.53 18.58 15.43
C ASP A 613 -20.11 19.11 15.77
N ILE A 614 -19.82 19.43 17.04
CA ILE A 614 -18.47 19.89 17.44
C ILE A 614 -17.53 18.72 17.72
N TYR A 615 -16.23 18.96 17.54
CA TYR A 615 -15.14 17.99 17.70
C TYR A 615 -15.30 16.69 16.91
N SER A 616 -16.19 16.72 15.91
CA SER A 616 -16.44 15.64 14.96
C SER A 616 -16.13 16.15 13.55
N PRO A 617 -15.60 15.30 12.66
CA PRO A 617 -15.36 15.68 11.28
C PRO A 617 -16.70 15.93 10.56
N ILE A 618 -16.78 17.03 9.83
CA ILE A 618 -17.88 17.38 8.92
C ILE A 618 -17.28 17.51 7.52
N THR A 619 -17.82 16.73 6.60
CA THR A 619 -17.49 16.69 5.19
C THR A 619 -18.53 17.45 4.37
N ILE A 620 -18.07 18.46 3.65
CA ILE A 620 -18.87 19.29 2.74
C ILE A 620 -18.53 18.94 1.29
N LYS A 621 -19.56 18.68 0.50
CA LYS A 621 -19.48 18.37 -0.94
C LYS A 621 -20.12 19.46 -1.76
N ALA A 622 -19.65 19.61 -3.00
CA ALA A 622 -20.21 20.57 -3.96
C ALA A 622 -20.41 19.93 -5.34
N HIS A 623 -21.52 20.30 -5.99
CA HIS A 623 -21.81 19.96 -7.38
C HIS A 623 -22.23 21.21 -8.15
N ILE A 624 -21.92 21.28 -9.44
CA ILE A 624 -22.40 22.35 -10.32
C ILE A 624 -23.43 21.79 -11.30
N HIS A 625 -24.55 22.50 -11.43
CA HIS A 625 -25.63 22.16 -12.33
C HIS A 625 -25.87 23.31 -13.32
N TYR A 626 -26.19 22.94 -14.55
CA TYR A 626 -26.61 23.86 -15.60
C TYR A 626 -27.85 23.31 -16.29
N GLN A 627 -28.94 24.09 -16.28
CA GLN A 627 -30.23 23.67 -16.85
C GLN A 627 -30.68 22.27 -16.38
N GLY A 628 -30.43 21.96 -15.09
CA GLY A 628 -30.76 20.67 -14.47
C GLY A 628 -29.71 19.56 -14.65
N VAL A 629 -28.75 19.72 -15.58
CA VAL A 629 -27.69 18.74 -15.83
C VAL A 629 -26.51 19.00 -14.90
N LYS A 630 -26.03 17.95 -14.20
CA LYS A 630 -24.80 18.02 -13.40
C LYS A 630 -23.59 18.06 -14.34
N LEU A 631 -22.82 19.14 -14.29
CA LEU A 631 -21.64 19.35 -15.14
C LEU A 631 -20.32 19.24 -14.40
N GLY A 632 -20.32 18.96 -13.10
CA GLY A 632 -19.11 18.89 -12.30
C GLY A 632 -19.34 18.55 -10.84
N GLU A 633 -18.29 18.05 -10.21
CA GLU A 633 -18.26 17.76 -8.79
C GLU A 633 -16.93 18.18 -8.17
N LEU A 634 -16.96 18.37 -6.85
CA LEU A 634 -15.80 18.75 -6.07
C LEU A 634 -14.75 17.63 -6.08
N THR A 635 -13.57 17.96 -6.58
CA THR A 635 -12.43 17.04 -6.71
C THR A 635 -11.92 16.51 -5.37
N ARG A 636 -11.98 17.32 -4.33
CA ARG A 636 -11.62 16.96 -2.95
C ARG A 636 -12.63 17.56 -1.99
N GLU A 637 -13.38 16.68 -1.34
CA GLU A 637 -14.37 17.05 -0.33
C GLU A 637 -13.69 17.82 0.81
N LEU A 638 -14.33 18.88 1.29
CA LEU A 638 -13.82 19.65 2.43
C LEU A 638 -14.20 18.91 3.70
N THR A 639 -13.24 18.27 4.35
CA THR A 639 -13.43 17.73 5.70
C THR A 639 -12.81 18.66 6.71
N THR A 640 -13.61 19.17 7.64
CA THR A 640 -13.20 20.13 8.68
C THR A 640 -13.84 19.76 10.02
N MET A 641 -13.37 20.35 11.11
CA MET A 641 -13.88 20.10 12.45
C MET A 641 -14.35 21.41 13.06
N VAL A 642 -15.55 21.40 13.61
CA VAL A 642 -16.08 22.55 14.37
C VAL A 642 -15.55 22.47 15.79
N LYS A 643 -15.04 23.58 16.32
CA LYS A 643 -14.60 23.66 17.72
C LYS A 643 -15.55 24.55 18.51
N ALA A 644 -15.46 24.54 19.84
CA ALA A 644 -16.23 25.45 20.68
C ALA A 644 -15.32 26.14 21.71
N PRO A 645 -15.58 27.42 22.05
CA PRO A 645 -15.09 27.99 23.30
C PRO A 645 -15.51 27.12 24.49
N PHE A 646 -14.78 27.22 25.61
CA PHE A 646 -15.03 26.41 26.79
C PHE A 646 -16.45 26.62 27.34
N ILE A 647 -17.24 25.55 27.37
CA ILE A 647 -18.58 25.51 27.97
C ILE A 647 -18.50 24.65 29.23
N ASP A 648 -18.62 25.27 30.42
CA ASP A 648 -18.61 24.55 31.70
C ASP A 648 -19.97 23.88 31.96
N LYS A 649 -19.97 22.55 31.98
CA LYS A 649 -21.13 21.71 32.21
C LYS A 649 -21.07 21.21 33.65
N ALA A 650 -22.02 21.65 34.46
CA ALA A 650 -22.07 21.37 35.88
C ALA A 650 -21.95 19.85 36.16
N GLY A 651 -21.03 19.49 37.05
CA GLY A 651 -20.81 18.10 37.47
C GLY A 651 -20.15 17.16 36.45
N LYS A 652 -19.91 17.60 35.21
CA LYS A 652 -19.28 16.77 34.15
C LYS A 652 -17.75 16.91 34.15
N PRO A 653 -16.95 15.89 33.80
CA PRO A 653 -15.51 16.06 33.68
C PRO A 653 -15.14 17.11 32.63
N VAL A 654 -14.00 17.78 32.86
CA VAL A 654 -13.42 18.74 31.91
C VAL A 654 -12.30 18.03 31.14
N VAL A 655 -12.52 17.80 29.85
CA VAL A 655 -11.52 17.27 28.92
C VAL A 655 -10.62 18.41 28.48
N ILE A 656 -9.34 18.36 28.81
CA ILE A 656 -8.32 19.31 28.43
C ILE A 656 -7.52 18.69 27.28
N THR A 657 -7.44 19.39 26.16
CA THR A 657 -6.89 18.82 24.92
C THR A 657 -6.24 19.92 24.07
N ASP A 658 -5.45 19.54 23.09
CA ASP A 658 -5.10 20.37 21.94
C ASP A 658 -5.68 19.70 20.69
N SER A 659 -6.84 20.17 20.21
CA SER A 659 -7.55 19.48 19.13
C SER A 659 -6.87 19.57 17.76
N ASP A 660 -5.93 20.51 17.55
CA ASP A 660 -5.14 20.58 16.30
C ASP A 660 -4.14 19.42 16.22
N ALA A 661 -3.58 19.02 17.37
CA ALA A 661 -2.63 17.93 17.45
C ALA A 661 -3.26 16.57 17.82
N LEU A 662 -4.39 16.57 18.53
CA LEU A 662 -4.94 15.38 19.21
C LEU A 662 -6.43 15.12 18.92
N ALA A 663 -6.92 15.54 17.74
CA ALA A 663 -8.31 15.35 17.31
C ALA A 663 -8.86 13.94 17.56
N SER A 664 -8.11 12.91 17.15
CA SER A 664 -8.53 11.51 17.30
C SER A 664 -8.61 11.07 18.77
N ASN A 665 -7.63 11.45 19.60
CA ASN A 665 -7.62 11.13 21.02
C ASN A 665 -8.76 11.84 21.76
N LEU A 666 -9.05 13.09 21.37
CA LEU A 666 -10.17 13.86 21.87
C LEU A 666 -11.50 13.17 21.55
N LEU A 667 -11.73 12.80 20.28
CA LEU A 667 -12.96 12.14 19.84
C LEU A 667 -13.17 10.83 20.62
N ARG A 668 -12.13 10.01 20.76
CA ARG A 668 -12.17 8.76 21.55
C ARG A 668 -12.53 9.03 23.02
N THR A 669 -11.92 10.04 23.63
CA THR A 669 -12.18 10.41 25.03
C THR A 669 -13.62 10.89 25.22
N ILE A 670 -14.13 11.72 24.31
CA ILE A 670 -15.54 12.18 24.34
C ILE A 670 -16.49 10.98 24.18
N GLN A 671 -16.19 10.04 23.29
CA GLN A 671 -16.98 8.82 23.12
C GLN A 671 -16.96 7.95 24.38
N ASP A 672 -15.80 7.77 25.02
CA ASP A 672 -15.66 7.02 26.28
C ASP A 672 -16.44 7.65 27.44
N LEU A 673 -16.64 8.97 27.40
CA LEU A 673 -17.47 9.70 28.35
C LEU A 673 -18.98 9.64 28.02
N GLY A 674 -19.37 8.97 26.93
CA GLY A 674 -20.75 8.86 26.48
C GLY A 674 -21.23 10.06 25.68
N GLY A 675 -20.34 10.72 24.94
CA GLY A 675 -20.65 11.83 24.04
C GLY A 675 -20.45 13.22 24.64
N ILE A 676 -20.49 14.23 23.77
CA ILE A 676 -20.16 15.62 24.11
C ILE A 676 -21.09 16.25 25.16
N SER A 677 -22.32 15.75 25.31
CA SER A 677 -23.25 16.18 26.37
C SER A 677 -22.77 15.83 27.78
N ASN A 678 -21.86 14.86 27.91
CA ASN A 678 -21.33 14.37 29.17
C ASN A 678 -19.94 14.90 29.52
N ALA A 679 -19.40 15.83 28.73
CA ALA A 679 -18.08 16.42 28.94
C ALA A 679 -18.06 17.92 28.65
N SER A 680 -17.29 18.67 29.43
CA SER A 680 -16.81 20.00 29.03
C SER A 680 -15.48 19.85 28.30
N VAL A 681 -15.24 20.59 27.23
CA VAL A 681 -13.96 20.56 26.51
C VAL A 681 -13.26 21.90 26.66
N LEU A 682 -12.09 21.88 27.31
CA LEU A 682 -11.15 22.99 27.37
C LEU A 682 -10.05 22.75 26.34
N ASP A 683 -10.28 23.25 25.13
CA ASP A 683 -9.36 23.08 24.00
C ASP A 683 -8.29 24.19 24.00
N LEU A 684 -7.05 23.80 24.25
CA LEU A 684 -5.91 24.70 24.34
C LEU A 684 -5.46 25.22 22.97
N SER A 685 -5.87 24.60 21.86
CA SER A 685 -5.67 25.15 20.51
C SER A 685 -6.45 26.46 20.30
N LEU A 686 -7.49 26.70 21.11
CA LEU A 686 -8.26 27.93 21.15
C LEU A 686 -7.80 28.87 22.29
N ASN A 687 -6.48 29.03 22.45
CA ASN A 687 -5.87 29.72 23.60
C ASN A 687 -6.47 31.11 23.90
N GLN A 688 -6.75 31.93 22.89
CA GLN A 688 -7.33 33.26 23.05
C GLN A 688 -8.78 33.20 23.56
N LEU A 689 -9.60 32.31 23.00
CA LEU A 689 -11.00 32.14 23.38
C LEU A 689 -11.15 31.49 24.75
N ASN A 690 -10.19 30.63 25.13
CA ASN A 690 -10.21 29.87 26.38
C ASN A 690 -9.32 30.46 27.49
N ALA A 691 -8.69 31.62 27.26
CA ALA A 691 -7.79 32.27 28.21
C ALA A 691 -8.44 32.53 29.57
N GLN A 692 -9.71 32.99 29.58
CA GLN A 692 -10.43 33.25 30.83
C GLN A 692 -10.68 31.97 31.63
N ALA A 693 -11.00 30.85 30.97
CA ALA A 693 -11.19 29.56 31.64
C ALA A 693 -9.89 29.07 32.30
N VAL A 694 -8.76 29.20 31.60
CA VAL A 694 -7.44 28.85 32.12
C VAL A 694 -7.03 29.76 33.29
N GLN A 695 -7.36 31.05 33.24
CA GLN A 695 -7.06 31.99 34.33
C GLN A 695 -7.94 31.79 35.56
N LYS A 696 -9.21 31.40 35.39
CA LYS A 696 -10.12 31.11 36.49
C LYS A 696 -9.71 29.82 37.22
N GLY A 697 -9.23 28.83 36.47
CA GLY A 697 -8.88 27.51 37.00
C GLY A 697 -10.12 26.65 37.29
N LEU A 698 -9.88 25.39 37.63
CA LEU A 698 -10.90 24.41 37.98
C LEU A 698 -11.02 24.26 39.51
N GLN A 699 -12.23 24.04 40.02
CA GLN A 699 -12.48 23.91 41.46
C GLN A 699 -13.40 22.73 41.74
N ASN A 700 -12.92 21.73 42.50
CA ASN A 700 -13.66 20.49 42.78
C ASN A 700 -14.11 19.78 41.49
N ARG A 701 -13.17 19.64 40.53
CA ARG A 701 -13.44 19.05 39.22
C ARG A 701 -12.53 17.86 38.94
N VAL A 702 -12.99 17.02 38.02
CA VAL A 702 -12.14 16.06 37.32
C VAL A 702 -11.68 16.69 36.01
N ALA A 703 -10.37 16.72 35.80
CA ALA A 703 -9.72 17.27 34.64
C ALA A 703 -9.07 16.13 33.85
N VAL A 704 -9.68 15.70 32.76
CA VAL A 704 -9.17 14.65 31.89
C VAL A 704 -8.23 15.29 30.87
N VAL A 705 -6.93 15.10 31.05
CA VAL A 705 -5.91 15.64 30.15
C VAL A 705 -5.64 14.60 29.07
N VAL A 706 -6.03 14.91 27.84
CA VAL A 706 -5.77 14.07 26.66
C VAL A 706 -4.41 14.44 26.09
N ASP A 707 -3.48 13.49 26.06
CA ASP A 707 -2.12 13.70 25.57
C ASP A 707 -1.67 12.49 24.71
N ASN A 708 -0.51 12.58 24.08
CA ASN A 708 0.10 11.54 23.25
C ASN A 708 1.38 10.94 23.86
N GLY A 709 1.71 11.30 25.12
CA GLY A 709 2.92 10.84 25.81
C GLY A 709 4.16 11.71 25.58
N ASN A 710 4.11 12.65 24.62
CA ASN A 710 5.17 13.65 24.37
C ASN A 710 4.94 14.96 25.16
N GLY A 711 3.79 15.10 25.80
CA GLY A 711 3.44 16.23 26.63
C GLY A 711 2.90 17.41 25.83
N THR A 712 2.17 17.14 24.74
CA THR A 712 1.52 18.17 23.92
C THR A 712 0.61 19.06 24.76
N VAL A 713 -0.14 18.47 25.69
CA VAL A 713 -1.04 19.19 26.60
C VAL A 713 -0.41 19.31 27.99
N ALA A 714 0.26 18.27 28.47
CA ALA A 714 0.83 18.21 29.80
C ALA A 714 1.79 19.37 30.10
N ARG A 715 2.61 19.81 29.12
CA ARG A 715 3.52 20.96 29.29
C ARG A 715 2.79 22.30 29.39
N GLN A 716 1.57 22.39 28.89
CA GLN A 716 0.76 23.61 28.89
C GLN A 716 -0.07 23.78 30.18
N LEU A 717 -0.09 22.77 31.05
CA LEU A 717 -0.95 22.76 32.23
C LEU A 717 -0.51 23.69 33.36
N GLN A 718 0.71 24.23 33.34
CA GLN A 718 1.29 25.04 34.42
C GLN A 718 0.29 26.07 34.96
N LYS A 719 -0.27 26.92 34.08
CA LYS A 719 -1.15 28.00 34.51
C LYS A 719 -2.49 27.50 35.03
N LEU A 720 -3.01 26.45 34.42
CA LEU A 720 -4.26 25.84 34.84
C LEU A 720 -4.10 25.20 36.22
N MET A 721 -2.98 24.54 36.51
CA MET A 721 -2.71 23.95 37.82
C MET A 721 -2.52 24.99 38.92
N GLU A 722 -1.80 26.09 38.64
CA GLU A 722 -1.65 27.22 39.57
C GLU A 722 -2.99 27.77 40.05
N THR A 723 -3.94 27.88 39.13
CA THR A 723 -5.23 28.53 39.39
C THR A 723 -6.32 27.55 39.82
N SER A 724 -6.11 26.25 39.66
CA SER A 724 -7.04 25.20 40.08
C SER A 724 -6.87 24.83 41.56
N THR A 725 -7.94 24.36 42.19
CA THR A 725 -7.95 23.87 43.58
C THR A 725 -8.77 22.59 43.68
N ASN A 726 -8.30 21.63 44.51
CA ASN A 726 -8.94 20.33 44.71
C ASN A 726 -9.37 19.65 43.39
N THR A 727 -8.55 19.80 42.35
CA THR A 727 -8.83 19.23 41.02
C THR A 727 -8.03 17.95 40.83
N ALA A 728 -8.69 16.91 40.35
CA ALA A 728 -8.07 15.64 40.00
C ALA A 728 -7.74 15.63 38.50
N PHE A 729 -6.47 15.86 38.17
CA PHE A 729 -5.92 15.78 36.83
C PHE A 729 -5.62 14.32 36.48
N VAL A 730 -6.41 13.78 35.55
CA VAL A 730 -6.25 12.43 35.00
C VAL A 730 -5.54 12.57 33.66
N LEU A 731 -4.26 12.20 33.60
CA LEU A 731 -3.51 12.25 32.36
C LEU A 731 -3.69 10.95 31.61
N VAL A 732 -4.24 11.05 30.41
CA VAL A 732 -4.60 9.92 29.57
C VAL A 732 -3.66 9.86 28.39
N ASP A 733 -2.71 8.92 28.46
CA ASP A 733 -1.89 8.53 27.32
C ASP A 733 -1.49 7.06 27.46
N ASP A 734 -1.49 6.34 26.34
CA ASP A 734 -1.17 4.92 26.33
C ASP A 734 0.31 4.63 26.62
N GLN A 735 1.19 5.62 26.44
CA GLN A 735 2.62 5.52 26.75
C GLN A 735 2.94 5.68 28.25
N MET A 736 1.94 6.01 29.07
CA MET A 736 2.07 6.23 30.51
C MET A 736 3.15 7.25 30.90
N ASN A 737 3.41 8.25 30.04
CA ASN A 737 4.54 9.17 30.22
C ASN A 737 4.11 10.61 30.54
N SER A 738 2.89 11.02 30.21
CA SER A 738 2.49 12.43 30.35
C SER A 738 2.52 12.91 31.80
N ALA A 739 2.23 12.04 32.77
CA ALA A 739 2.38 12.36 34.19
C ALA A 739 3.83 12.61 34.60
N ASN A 740 4.80 11.90 34.02
CA ASN A 740 6.22 12.19 34.27
C ASN A 740 6.59 13.57 33.72
N ILE A 741 6.10 13.91 32.53
CA ILE A 741 6.31 15.22 31.93
C ILE A 741 5.63 16.32 32.77
N ALA A 742 4.37 16.14 33.15
CA ALA A 742 3.65 17.10 33.99
C ALA A 742 4.37 17.34 35.32
N ARG A 743 4.98 16.31 35.93
CA ARG A 743 5.76 16.45 37.17
C ARG A 743 7.03 17.29 37.02
N THR A 744 7.50 17.58 35.80
CA THR A 744 8.63 18.50 35.58
C THR A 744 8.23 19.98 35.68
N LEU A 745 6.93 20.27 35.68
CA LEU A 745 6.40 21.62 35.85
C LEU A 745 6.71 22.16 37.24
N SER A 746 6.91 23.48 37.36
CA SER A 746 7.19 24.11 38.66
C SER A 746 6.04 23.98 39.65
N ALA A 747 4.81 23.78 39.15
CA ALA A 747 3.63 23.41 39.95
C ALA A 747 3.80 22.08 40.73
N PHE A 748 4.72 21.20 40.35
CA PHE A 748 5.02 19.95 41.06
C PHE A 748 6.28 20.00 41.92
N LYS A 749 6.87 21.19 42.11
CA LYS A 749 8.01 21.34 43.01
C LYS A 749 7.69 20.76 44.39
N ASP A 750 8.47 19.75 44.78
CA ASP A 750 8.33 19.02 46.04
C ASP A 750 6.93 18.40 46.28
N ALA A 751 6.24 18.02 45.19
CA ALA A 751 4.99 17.28 45.25
C ALA A 751 5.17 15.88 45.88
N ILE A 752 4.15 15.42 46.61
CA ILE A 752 4.19 14.16 47.34
C ILE A 752 3.45 13.08 46.56
N ARG A 753 4.05 11.91 46.41
CA ARG A 753 3.42 10.73 45.81
C ARG A 753 3.02 9.75 46.91
N ILE A 754 1.74 9.37 46.92
CA ILE A 754 1.20 8.40 47.87
C ILE A 754 0.68 7.20 47.09
N PRO A 755 1.33 6.03 47.17
CA PRO A 755 0.77 4.80 46.65
C PRO A 755 -0.37 4.34 47.56
N VAL A 756 -1.55 4.11 47.00
CA VAL A 756 -2.74 3.72 47.76
C VAL A 756 -3.41 2.50 47.17
N ASP A 757 -3.92 1.64 48.04
CA ASP A 757 -4.87 0.58 47.72
C ASP A 757 -6.27 1.04 48.16
N LEU A 758 -7.16 1.22 47.19
CA LEU A 758 -8.46 1.84 47.42
C LEU A 758 -9.59 0.86 47.08
N LYS A 759 -10.52 0.72 48.02
CA LYS A 759 -11.68 -0.16 47.92
C LYS A 759 -12.44 0.09 46.62
N GLY A 760 -12.72 -0.99 45.91
CA GLY A 760 -13.55 -0.99 44.70
C GLY A 760 -12.80 -0.75 43.39
N PHE A 761 -11.46 -0.56 43.45
CA PHE A 761 -10.66 -0.34 42.24
C PHE A 761 -9.66 -1.48 41.93
N GLY A 762 -9.40 -2.39 42.86
CA GLY A 762 -8.69 -3.67 42.61
C GLY A 762 -7.23 -3.56 42.18
N LYS A 763 -6.63 -2.36 42.25
CA LYS A 763 -5.23 -2.06 41.92
C LYS A 763 -4.73 -0.92 42.80
N LYS A 764 -3.41 -0.90 43.03
CA LYS A 764 -2.73 0.22 43.69
C LYS A 764 -2.63 1.41 42.74
N PHE A 765 -2.93 2.61 43.22
CA PHE A 765 -2.80 3.87 42.49
C PHE A 765 -1.72 4.74 43.08
N ASP A 766 -0.93 5.36 42.21
CA ASP A 766 0.02 6.38 42.60
C ASP A 766 -0.59 7.77 42.41
N ILE A 767 -1.06 8.36 43.50
CA ILE A 767 -1.64 9.70 43.47
C ILE A 767 -0.53 10.69 43.81
N THR A 768 -0.27 11.64 42.92
CA THR A 768 0.66 12.75 43.19
C THR A 768 -0.12 13.97 43.65
N PHE A 769 0.24 14.54 44.79
CA PHE A 769 -0.37 15.73 45.38
C PHE A 769 0.59 16.90 45.25
N THR A 770 0.13 17.99 44.63
CA THR A 770 0.95 19.20 44.52
C THR A 770 1.13 19.87 45.89
N ASN A 771 2.28 20.52 46.09
CA ASN A 771 2.64 21.15 47.36
C ASN A 771 2.58 22.67 47.26
N GLN A 772 1.45 23.26 47.67
CA GLN A 772 1.24 24.71 47.65
C GLN A 772 2.21 25.51 48.53
N LEU A 773 2.83 24.87 49.52
CA LEU A 773 3.81 25.51 50.40
C LEU A 773 5.19 25.62 49.76
N ARG A 774 5.40 24.97 48.61
CA ARG A 774 6.72 24.84 47.96
C ARG A 774 6.74 25.30 46.51
N ALA A 775 5.68 25.02 45.76
CA ALA A 775 5.49 25.54 44.41
C ALA A 775 4.82 26.92 44.45
N SER A 776 5.58 27.96 44.10
CA SER A 776 5.06 29.33 44.03
C SER A 776 3.95 29.46 42.99
N GLY A 777 2.79 29.99 43.38
CA GLY A 777 1.65 30.27 42.50
C GLY A 777 0.49 29.27 42.57
N LEU A 778 0.63 28.14 43.26
CA LEU A 778 -0.51 27.24 43.52
C LEU A 778 -1.50 27.88 44.51
N LYS A 779 -2.79 27.94 44.14
CA LYS A 779 -3.88 28.37 45.05
C LYS A 779 -4.28 27.28 46.05
N GLY A 780 -3.91 26.03 45.81
CA GLY A 780 -4.21 24.89 46.68
C GLY A 780 -3.64 23.59 46.12
N SER A 781 -3.86 22.49 46.84
CA SER A 781 -3.36 21.18 46.43
C SER A 781 -4.28 20.59 45.36
N ASN A 782 -3.65 20.08 44.31
CA ASN A 782 -4.26 19.37 43.21
C ASN A 782 -3.71 17.96 43.16
N MET A 783 -4.46 17.06 42.54
CA MET A 783 -4.12 15.64 42.44
C MET A 783 -3.80 15.31 40.98
N LEU A 784 -2.80 14.47 40.77
CA LEU A 784 -2.40 13.97 39.46
C LEU A 784 -2.39 12.44 39.49
N ILE A 785 -3.09 11.83 38.53
CA ILE A 785 -3.13 10.39 38.33
C ILE A 785 -2.89 10.09 36.85
N GLN A 786 -2.02 9.12 36.56
CA GLN A 786 -1.81 8.63 35.20
C GLN A 786 -2.84 7.55 34.87
N ALA A 787 -3.38 7.61 33.65
CA ALA A 787 -4.25 6.62 33.06
C ALA A 787 -3.79 6.28 31.63
N ASN A 788 -4.18 5.10 31.16
CA ASN A 788 -4.12 4.69 29.76
C ASN A 788 -5.50 4.15 29.34
N SER A 789 -5.64 3.76 28.08
CA SER A 789 -6.89 3.19 27.56
C SER A 789 -7.45 2.01 28.35
N SER A 790 -6.62 1.20 29.00
CA SER A 790 -7.04 0.00 29.75
C SER A 790 -7.64 0.30 31.13
N ASN A 791 -7.14 1.32 31.82
CA ASN A 791 -7.56 1.65 33.19
C ASN A 791 -8.28 3.00 33.29
N TYR A 792 -8.44 3.72 32.18
CA TYR A 792 -9.02 5.06 32.14
C TYR A 792 -10.36 5.18 32.86
N ARG A 793 -11.31 4.25 32.63
CA ARG A 793 -12.62 4.28 33.27
C ARG A 793 -12.54 4.13 34.80
N GLN A 794 -11.64 3.27 35.27
CA GLN A 794 -11.39 3.07 36.70
C GLN A 794 -10.74 4.32 37.32
N VAL A 795 -9.72 4.87 36.67
CA VAL A 795 -9.04 6.10 37.13
C VAL A 795 -10.00 7.28 37.13
N LEU A 796 -10.87 7.39 36.13
CA LEU A 796 -11.86 8.46 36.05
C LEU A 796 -12.89 8.39 37.19
N ALA A 797 -13.37 7.18 37.50
CA ALA A 797 -14.25 6.96 38.64
C ALA A 797 -13.57 7.31 39.97
N LEU A 798 -12.29 6.95 40.13
CA LEU A 798 -11.49 7.34 41.30
C LEU A 798 -11.29 8.85 41.37
N ALA A 799 -10.94 9.49 40.26
CA ALA A 799 -10.77 10.93 40.17
C ALA A 799 -12.04 11.69 40.55
N GLY A 800 -13.21 11.17 40.16
CA GLY A 800 -14.51 11.67 40.60
C GLY A 800 -14.62 11.73 42.13
N GLN A 801 -14.25 10.64 42.82
CA GLN A 801 -14.28 10.59 44.29
C GLN A 801 -13.19 11.48 44.92
N LEU A 802 -12.00 11.54 44.32
CA LEU A 802 -10.89 12.40 44.78
C LEU A 802 -11.19 13.89 44.63
N SER A 803 -11.99 14.28 43.65
CA SER A 803 -12.37 15.68 43.41
C SER A 803 -13.41 16.21 44.41
N LEU A 804 -13.98 15.36 45.27
CA LEU A 804 -14.84 15.78 46.37
C LEU A 804 -14.05 16.62 47.38
N SER A 805 -14.69 17.65 47.93
CA SER A 805 -14.11 18.45 49.01
C SER A 805 -14.04 17.64 50.31
N THR A 806 -13.15 18.03 51.22
CA THR A 806 -13.06 17.40 52.55
C THR A 806 -14.41 17.44 53.29
N ASP A 807 -15.17 18.52 53.16
CA ASP A 807 -16.48 18.63 53.81
C ASP A 807 -17.52 17.68 53.20
N GLN A 808 -17.48 17.48 51.88
CA GLN A 808 -18.31 16.48 51.19
C GLN A 808 -17.95 15.06 51.63
N LEU A 809 -16.65 14.75 51.76
CA LEU A 809 -16.19 13.44 52.24
C LEU A 809 -16.57 13.20 53.71
N ILE A 810 -16.48 14.21 54.57
CA ILE A 810 -16.91 14.13 55.97
C ILE A 810 -18.43 13.91 56.07
N ALA A 811 -19.21 14.65 55.27
CA ALA A 811 -20.66 14.47 55.22
C ALA A 811 -21.02 13.05 54.74
N LYS A 812 -20.33 12.57 53.70
CA LYS A 812 -20.47 11.20 53.18
C LYS A 812 -20.11 10.16 54.25
N ALA A 813 -18.99 10.32 54.96
CA ALA A 813 -18.57 9.43 56.04
C ALA A 813 -19.61 9.39 57.18
N LYS A 814 -20.15 10.54 57.57
CA LYS A 814 -21.23 10.64 58.57
C LYS A 814 -22.49 9.86 58.16
N SER A 815 -22.82 9.84 56.86
CA SER A 815 -23.99 9.13 56.34
C SER A 815 -23.76 7.64 56.05
N GLU A 816 -22.55 7.25 55.65
CA GLU A 816 -22.25 5.90 55.16
C GLU A 816 -21.76 4.97 56.26
N ILE A 817 -21.12 5.49 57.30
CA ILE A 817 -20.51 4.67 58.36
C ILE A 817 -21.49 4.47 59.50
N SER A 818 -21.62 3.22 59.94
CA SER A 818 -22.48 2.79 61.04
C SER A 818 -21.78 1.67 61.83
N LYS A 819 -22.34 1.31 62.99
CA LYS A 819 -21.84 0.18 63.78
C LYS A 819 -21.81 -1.14 62.97
N GLY A 820 -22.81 -1.38 62.13
CA GLY A 820 -22.97 -2.64 61.41
C GLY A 820 -22.00 -2.85 60.24
N ASN A 821 -21.52 -1.76 59.63
CA ASN A 821 -20.66 -1.84 58.44
C ASN A 821 -19.22 -1.35 58.66
N PHE A 822 -18.87 -0.88 59.86
CA PHE A 822 -17.52 -0.42 60.19
C PHE A 822 -16.45 -1.50 60.00
N GLY A 823 -16.81 -2.79 60.13
CA GLY A 823 -15.90 -3.90 59.83
C GLY A 823 -15.52 -4.08 58.37
N SER A 824 -16.20 -3.40 57.46
CA SER A 824 -15.94 -3.47 56.02
C SER A 824 -15.18 -2.24 55.56
N GLU A 825 -14.21 -2.41 54.67
CA GLU A 825 -13.44 -1.30 54.11
C GLU A 825 -14.35 -0.16 53.63
N SER A 826 -13.86 1.08 53.65
CA SER A 826 -14.63 2.24 53.19
C SER A 826 -13.75 3.14 52.35
N LEU A 827 -14.13 3.33 51.08
CA LEU A 827 -13.44 4.23 50.17
C LEU A 827 -13.43 5.66 50.72
N THR A 828 -14.53 6.11 51.32
CA THR A 828 -14.65 7.45 51.90
C THR A 828 -13.61 7.68 53.00
N LEU A 829 -13.42 6.70 53.89
CA LEU A 829 -12.43 6.77 54.98
C LEU A 829 -11.00 6.65 54.45
N GLN A 830 -10.78 5.77 53.48
CA GLN A 830 -9.50 5.65 52.77
C GLN A 830 -9.09 6.98 52.12
N LEU A 831 -10.01 7.66 51.40
CA LEU A 831 -9.76 8.95 50.76
C LEU A 831 -9.50 10.08 51.76
N LEU A 832 -10.22 10.13 52.88
CA LEU A 832 -9.95 11.08 53.97
C LEU A 832 -8.54 10.89 54.51
N THR A 833 -8.15 9.65 54.82
CA THR A 833 -6.80 9.31 55.28
C THR A 833 -5.74 9.67 54.24
N THR A 834 -5.94 9.35 52.97
CA THR A 834 -4.99 9.70 51.89
C THR A 834 -4.80 11.21 51.76
N LYS A 835 -5.89 12.00 51.74
CA LYS A 835 -5.80 13.46 51.68
C LYS A 835 -5.13 14.05 52.93
N GLY A 836 -5.46 13.54 54.11
CA GLY A 836 -4.83 13.95 55.36
C GLY A 836 -3.33 13.66 55.40
N LEU A 837 -2.91 12.48 54.93
CA LEU A 837 -1.49 12.14 54.82
C LEU A 837 -0.77 13.01 53.80
N ALA A 838 -1.40 13.34 52.66
CA ALA A 838 -0.82 14.24 51.67
C ALA A 838 -0.58 15.64 52.24
N GLU A 839 -1.55 16.20 52.97
CA GLU A 839 -1.41 17.49 53.65
C GLU A 839 -0.27 17.49 54.66
N VAL A 840 -0.22 16.47 55.53
CA VAL A 840 0.85 16.31 56.53
C VAL A 840 2.21 16.12 55.87
N ALA A 841 2.31 15.31 54.82
CA ALA A 841 3.54 15.09 54.10
C ALA A 841 4.02 16.37 53.37
N ASN A 842 3.10 17.16 52.81
CA ASN A 842 3.40 18.45 52.21
C ASN A 842 3.96 19.44 53.25
N ILE A 843 3.34 19.53 54.43
CA ILE A 843 3.82 20.32 55.57
C ILE A 843 5.19 19.84 56.01
N ASN A 844 5.38 18.53 56.16
CA ASN A 844 6.66 17.94 56.54
C ASN A 844 7.77 18.28 55.55
N LYS A 845 7.50 18.12 54.25
CA LYS A 845 8.46 18.46 53.20
C LYS A 845 8.76 19.95 53.18
N ALA A 846 7.78 20.81 53.43
CA ALA A 846 8.01 22.24 53.55
C ALA A 846 8.86 22.60 54.78
N TYR A 847 8.55 22.02 55.94
CA TYR A 847 9.34 22.18 57.16
C TYR A 847 10.78 21.70 56.97
N ALA A 848 10.98 20.52 56.38
CA ALA A 848 12.29 19.91 56.21
C ALA A 848 13.27 20.76 55.39
N GLU A 849 12.72 21.52 54.44
CA GLU A 849 13.46 22.30 53.43
C GLU A 849 13.44 23.80 53.71
N SER A 850 12.78 24.23 54.78
CA SER A 850 12.74 25.63 55.22
C SER A 850 14.06 26.14 55.83
N GLY A 851 15.00 25.24 56.13
CA GLY A 851 16.29 25.56 56.73
C GLY A 851 17.10 24.32 57.13
N GLY A 852 18.30 24.54 57.67
CA GLY A 852 19.16 23.50 58.21
C GLY A 852 18.60 22.92 59.52
N TRP A 853 19.20 21.84 60.03
CA TRP A 853 18.70 21.08 61.19
C TRP A 853 18.23 21.94 62.39
N PHE A 854 18.95 23.03 62.68
CA PHE A 854 18.64 23.96 63.78
C PHE A 854 17.92 25.25 63.37
N SER A 855 17.68 25.49 62.08
CA SER A 855 17.10 26.74 61.54
C SER A 855 15.80 26.56 60.74
N ARG A 856 15.17 25.39 60.81
CA ARG A 856 13.86 25.14 60.17
C ARG A 856 12.76 26.01 60.77
N ASP A 857 11.85 26.49 59.93
CA ASP A 857 10.71 27.32 60.31
C ASP A 857 9.68 26.51 61.11
N GLY A 858 9.63 26.74 62.43
CA GLY A 858 8.67 26.09 63.32
C GLY A 858 7.21 26.33 62.94
N LYS A 859 6.88 27.48 62.31
CA LYS A 859 5.50 27.83 61.96
C LYS A 859 4.89 26.83 60.98
N LEU A 860 5.69 26.28 60.07
CA LEU A 860 5.24 25.23 59.14
C LEU A 860 4.79 23.98 59.89
N ALA A 861 5.54 23.54 60.91
CA ALA A 861 5.16 22.39 61.72
C ALA A 861 3.94 22.69 62.62
N ASP A 862 3.80 23.94 63.06
CA ASP A 862 2.68 24.39 63.91
C ASP A 862 1.35 24.49 63.12
N MET A 863 1.37 24.53 61.78
CA MET A 863 0.17 24.44 60.94
C MET A 863 -0.71 23.22 61.25
N ILE A 864 -0.11 22.10 61.70
CA ILE A 864 -0.86 20.90 62.12
C ILE A 864 -1.83 21.21 63.27
N ASP A 865 -1.44 22.10 64.19
CA ASP A 865 -2.26 22.52 65.31
C ASP A 865 -3.20 23.69 64.92
N ASP A 866 -2.74 24.61 64.08
CA ASP A 866 -3.36 25.93 63.88
C ASP A 866 -4.28 26.04 62.64
N ASP A 867 -4.03 25.28 61.56
CA ASP A 867 -4.78 25.41 60.31
C ASP A 867 -6.06 24.57 60.33
N ALA A 868 -7.21 25.23 60.56
CA ALA A 868 -8.52 24.60 60.61
C ALA A 868 -8.97 23.97 59.27
N SER A 869 -8.33 24.31 58.15
CA SER A 869 -8.69 23.79 56.83
C SER A 869 -8.21 22.36 56.59
N LEU A 870 -7.17 21.92 57.33
CA LEU A 870 -6.58 20.58 57.21
C LEU A 870 -7.57 19.48 57.56
N VAL A 871 -7.50 18.36 56.85
CA VAL A 871 -8.34 17.18 57.06
C VAL A 871 -8.26 16.70 58.51
N ILE A 872 -7.07 16.69 59.13
CA ILE A 872 -6.89 16.28 60.54
C ILE A 872 -7.68 17.17 61.50
N ASN A 873 -7.78 18.47 61.21
CA ASN A 873 -8.48 19.43 62.06
C ASN A 873 -9.98 19.43 61.79
N LYS A 874 -10.39 19.26 60.52
CA LYS A 874 -11.79 19.07 60.16
C LYS A 874 -12.37 17.76 60.73
N MET A 875 -11.63 16.65 60.67
CA MET A 875 -12.05 15.37 61.26
C MET A 875 -12.16 15.45 62.79
N LYS A 876 -11.19 16.08 63.46
CA LYS A 876 -11.25 16.31 64.90
C LYS A 876 -12.47 17.16 65.27
N ALA A 877 -12.76 18.22 64.53
CA ALA A 877 -13.94 19.07 64.76
C ALA A 877 -15.25 18.29 64.50
N ALA A 878 -15.32 17.51 63.42
CA ALA A 878 -16.51 16.75 63.04
C ALA A 878 -16.85 15.61 64.03
N SER A 879 -15.86 15.08 64.75
CA SER A 879 -16.03 14.02 65.74
C SER A 879 -16.26 14.52 67.17
N ASP A 880 -16.21 15.83 67.39
CA ASP A 880 -16.51 16.46 68.68
C ASP A 880 -18.03 16.56 68.89
N VAL A 881 -18.66 15.41 69.08
CA VAL A 881 -20.12 15.27 69.15
C VAL A 881 -20.53 14.43 70.35
N LYS A 882 -21.74 14.70 70.87
CA LYS A 882 -22.37 13.80 71.84
C LYS A 882 -22.69 12.47 71.16
N LEU A 883 -22.19 11.38 71.73
CA LEU A 883 -22.34 10.05 71.14
C LEU A 883 -23.80 9.55 71.22
N SER A 884 -24.30 9.07 70.09
CA SER A 884 -25.66 8.56 69.87
C SER A 884 -25.67 7.63 68.66
N ASN A 885 -26.78 6.95 68.38
CA ASN A 885 -26.91 6.13 67.17
C ASN A 885 -26.77 6.94 65.87
N GLU A 886 -27.11 8.23 65.88
CA GLU A 886 -26.99 9.11 64.70
C GLU A 886 -25.57 9.65 64.52
N THR A 887 -24.78 9.74 65.60
CA THR A 887 -23.45 10.34 65.61
C THR A 887 -22.32 9.31 65.73
N ILE A 888 -22.64 8.03 65.96
CA ILE A 888 -21.66 6.95 66.06
C ILE A 888 -20.82 6.83 64.77
N GLY A 889 -21.42 7.06 63.60
CA GLY A 889 -20.75 6.96 62.30
C GLY A 889 -19.55 7.88 62.16
N ILE A 890 -19.68 9.16 62.54
CA ILE A 890 -18.57 10.12 62.44
C ILE A 890 -17.49 9.86 63.49
N VAL A 891 -17.86 9.34 64.66
CA VAL A 891 -16.89 8.93 65.69
C VAL A 891 -16.09 7.71 65.23
N LEU A 892 -16.74 6.69 64.67
CA LEU A 892 -16.07 5.53 64.07
C LEU A 892 -15.16 5.95 62.91
N SER A 893 -15.61 6.89 62.08
CA SER A 893 -14.80 7.49 61.01
C SER A 893 -13.53 8.16 61.55
N ALA A 894 -13.61 8.85 62.69
CA ALA A 894 -12.44 9.46 63.32
C ALA A 894 -11.48 8.45 63.95
N ILE A 895 -11.97 7.32 64.47
CA ILE A 895 -11.13 6.20 64.93
C ILE A 895 -10.34 5.62 63.75
N ALA A 896 -11.02 5.33 62.64
CA ALA A 896 -10.38 4.83 61.41
C ALA A 896 -9.36 5.82 60.83
N PHE A 897 -9.74 7.10 60.74
CA PHE A 897 -8.84 8.15 60.26
C PHE A 897 -7.62 8.32 61.18
N LYS A 898 -7.80 8.23 62.51
CA LYS A 898 -6.70 8.25 63.47
C LYS A 898 -5.72 7.12 63.22
N ASP A 899 -6.20 5.88 63.19
CA ASP A 899 -5.36 4.70 62.96
C ASP A 899 -4.59 4.81 61.63
N GLY A 900 -5.29 5.17 60.55
CA GLY A 900 -4.69 5.41 59.25
C GLY A 900 -3.61 6.50 59.28
N MET A 901 -3.86 7.64 59.93
CA MET A 901 -2.87 8.72 60.04
C MET A 901 -1.65 8.32 60.89
N GLU A 902 -1.86 7.71 62.06
CA GLU A 902 -0.78 7.27 62.97
C GLU A 902 0.17 6.28 62.27
N LYS A 903 -0.41 5.29 61.60
CA LYS A 903 0.33 4.28 60.84
C LYS A 903 0.96 4.86 59.57
N GLY A 904 0.27 5.77 58.90
CA GLY A 904 0.79 6.47 57.72
C GLY A 904 2.08 7.25 58.00
N VAL A 905 2.15 7.98 59.12
CA VAL A 905 3.34 8.79 59.47
C VAL A 905 4.46 8.02 60.17
N SER A 906 4.18 6.79 60.62
CA SER A 906 5.09 5.99 61.45
C SER A 906 5.61 4.72 60.79
N ASN A 907 4.82 4.11 59.89
CA ASN A 907 5.08 2.77 59.37
C ASN A 907 4.91 2.62 57.84
N PHE A 908 4.31 3.62 57.16
CA PHE A 908 4.04 3.53 55.74
C PHE A 908 5.10 4.26 54.91
N ASP A 909 5.94 3.51 54.20
CA ASP A 909 6.85 4.07 53.21
C ASP A 909 6.09 4.39 51.91
N PRO A 910 6.26 5.59 51.31
CA PRO A 910 7.38 6.52 51.52
C PRO A 910 7.16 7.61 52.59
N VAL A 911 5.97 7.75 53.17
CA VAL A 911 5.64 8.89 54.05
C VAL A 911 6.43 8.84 55.36
N ALA A 912 6.52 7.67 56.00
CA ALA A 912 7.19 7.49 57.28
C ALA A 912 8.70 7.72 57.19
N LYS A 913 9.34 7.26 56.11
CA LYS A 913 10.77 7.43 55.82
C LYS A 913 11.22 8.89 55.84
N ASP A 914 10.43 9.78 55.24
CA ASP A 914 10.79 11.19 55.11
C ASP A 914 10.25 12.06 56.26
N MET A 915 9.47 11.47 57.17
CA MET A 915 8.80 12.20 58.25
C MET A 915 9.80 12.69 59.31
N THR A 916 9.82 14.01 59.53
CA THR A 916 10.62 14.62 60.59
C THR A 916 10.02 14.38 61.97
N ILE A 917 10.88 14.22 62.99
CA ILE A 917 10.46 13.99 64.38
C ILE A 917 9.49 15.07 64.87
N LYS A 918 9.74 16.34 64.52
CA LYS A 918 8.90 17.46 64.98
C LYS A 918 7.49 17.39 64.40
N VAL A 919 7.35 17.17 63.09
CA VAL A 919 6.03 17.08 62.45
C VAL A 919 5.30 15.81 62.88
N ARG A 920 6.00 14.67 62.97
CA ARG A 920 5.42 13.42 63.52
C ARG A 920 4.88 13.63 64.94
N GLY A 921 5.65 14.29 65.80
CA GLY A 921 5.24 14.60 67.18
C GLY A 921 3.98 15.47 67.24
N ARG A 922 3.86 16.48 66.37
CA ARG A 922 2.66 17.33 66.26
C ARG A 922 1.44 16.53 65.81
N VAL A 923 1.59 15.70 64.78
CA VAL A 923 0.52 14.82 64.28
C VAL A 923 0.05 13.88 65.38
N ASN A 924 0.94 13.13 66.02
CA ASN A 924 0.58 12.17 67.07
C ASN A 924 -0.08 12.86 68.27
N LYS A 925 0.41 14.04 68.67
CA LYS A 925 -0.23 14.85 69.72
C LYS A 925 -1.65 15.26 69.32
N ARG A 926 -1.86 15.65 68.05
CA ARG A 926 -3.17 16.06 67.56
C ARG A 926 -4.15 14.90 67.47
N LEU A 927 -3.70 13.74 67.00
CA LEU A 927 -4.46 12.50 66.93
C LEU A 927 -4.82 11.98 68.34
N GLY A 928 -3.90 12.06 69.31
CA GLY A 928 -4.19 11.73 70.71
C GLY A 928 -5.28 12.63 71.32
N LYS A 929 -5.26 13.95 71.04
CA LYS A 929 -6.33 14.86 71.47
C LYS A 929 -7.68 14.53 70.83
N MET A 930 -7.68 14.02 69.59
CA MET A 930 -8.90 13.58 68.90
C MET A 930 -9.43 12.29 69.54
N ASP A 931 -8.55 11.34 69.86
CA ASP A 931 -8.86 10.11 70.59
C ASP A 931 -9.54 10.40 71.94
N ASP A 932 -8.94 11.29 72.74
CA ASP A 932 -9.45 11.67 74.06
C ASP A 932 -10.90 12.20 74.02
N GLN A 933 -11.33 12.82 72.92
CA GLN A 933 -12.69 13.38 72.77
C GLN A 933 -13.76 12.29 72.75
N TYR A 934 -13.54 11.22 71.99
CA TYR A 934 -14.55 10.19 71.82
C TYR A 934 -14.33 8.96 72.71
N ARG A 935 -13.11 8.68 73.18
CA ARG A 935 -12.76 7.37 73.76
C ARG A 935 -13.51 7.04 75.06
N LYS A 936 -13.65 8.03 75.95
CA LYS A 936 -14.44 7.88 77.19
C LYS A 936 -15.93 7.69 76.88
N SER A 937 -16.44 8.42 75.89
CA SER A 937 -17.85 8.37 75.48
C SER A 937 -18.18 7.04 74.79
N LEU A 938 -17.29 6.54 73.93
CA LEU A 938 -17.43 5.25 73.25
C LEU A 938 -17.46 4.09 74.25
N LYS A 939 -16.55 4.07 75.22
CA LYS A 939 -16.53 3.04 76.28
C LYS A 939 -17.83 2.98 77.09
N LYS A 940 -18.46 4.14 77.33
CA LYS A 940 -19.75 4.23 78.04
C LYS A 940 -20.93 3.83 77.16
N PHE A 941 -20.88 4.17 75.87
CA PHE A 941 -21.95 3.90 74.92
C PHE A 941 -21.99 2.43 74.49
N ASP A 942 -20.82 1.85 74.17
CA ASP A 942 -20.69 0.47 73.74
C ASP A 942 -19.29 -0.07 74.07
N ARG A 943 -19.21 -0.85 75.15
CA ARG A 943 -17.94 -1.38 75.66
C ARG A 943 -17.32 -2.45 74.77
N ASP A 944 -18.12 -3.24 74.06
CA ASP A 944 -17.60 -4.27 73.15
C ASP A 944 -17.00 -3.63 71.90
N LEU A 945 -17.74 -2.67 71.31
CA LEU A 945 -17.24 -1.88 70.20
C LEU A 945 -15.98 -1.11 70.60
N TYR A 946 -15.94 -0.49 71.78
CA TYR A 946 -14.73 0.17 72.30
C TYR A 946 -13.50 -0.76 72.32
N ASN A 947 -13.65 -2.01 72.76
CA ASN A 947 -12.53 -2.95 72.85
C ASN A 947 -12.03 -3.41 71.47
N LYS A 948 -12.89 -3.41 70.45
CA LYS A 948 -12.57 -3.90 69.09
C LYS A 948 -12.34 -2.80 68.07
N ALA A 949 -12.76 -1.57 68.33
CA ALA A 949 -12.80 -0.50 67.33
C ALA A 949 -11.43 -0.19 66.71
N ASP A 950 -10.36 -0.19 67.51
CA ASP A 950 -8.99 0.05 67.03
C ASP A 950 -8.50 -1.10 66.11
N ASP A 951 -8.90 -2.33 66.38
CA ASP A 951 -8.56 -3.49 65.54
C ASP A 951 -9.38 -3.52 64.24
N ILE A 952 -10.67 -3.19 64.34
CA ILE A 952 -11.56 -3.08 63.19
C ILE A 952 -11.13 -1.94 62.24
N ALA A 953 -10.67 -0.82 62.80
CA ALA A 953 -10.24 0.36 62.06
C ALA A 953 -9.15 0.08 61.01
N LYS A 954 -8.33 -0.97 61.23
CA LYS A 954 -7.27 -1.40 60.32
C LYS A 954 -7.77 -1.67 58.90
N ALA A 955 -9.01 -2.13 58.75
CA ALA A 955 -9.63 -2.42 57.45
C ALA A 955 -9.81 -1.16 56.56
N HIS A 956 -9.71 0.04 57.12
CA HIS A 956 -9.88 1.28 56.36
C HIS A 956 -8.56 1.93 55.93
N ARG A 957 -7.41 1.31 56.21
CA ARG A 957 -6.11 1.84 55.79
C ARG A 957 -6.05 1.84 54.25
N PRO A 958 -5.65 2.94 53.59
CA PRO A 958 -5.50 2.98 52.14
C PRO A 958 -4.13 2.43 51.68
N PHE A 959 -3.40 1.71 52.53
CA PHE A 959 -2.06 1.19 52.26
C PHE A 959 -1.71 0.07 53.23
N ASP A 960 -0.74 -0.74 52.83
CA ASP A 960 -0.16 -1.79 53.67
C ASP A 960 0.89 -1.20 54.61
N VAL A 961 0.95 -1.72 55.83
CA VAL A 961 2.03 -1.45 56.78
C VAL A 961 2.73 -2.75 57.11
N GLN A 962 4.06 -2.74 57.08
CA GLN A 962 4.85 -3.84 57.61
C GLN A 962 4.75 -3.78 59.14
N GLU A 963 3.82 -4.54 59.71
CA GLU A 963 3.79 -4.74 61.15
C GLU A 963 4.98 -5.65 61.49
N SER A 964 5.96 -5.13 62.24
CA SER A 964 7.06 -5.94 62.75
C SER A 964 6.47 -7.08 63.55
N SER A 965 6.65 -8.31 63.06
CA SER A 965 6.32 -9.53 63.79
C SER A 965 6.92 -9.45 65.19
N ASP A 966 6.11 -9.80 66.18
CA ASP A 966 6.41 -9.79 67.61
C ASP A 966 7.89 -10.04 67.93
N TRP A 967 8.48 -9.12 68.69
CA TRP A 967 9.58 -9.43 69.58
C TRP A 967 9.07 -10.44 70.62
N SER A 968 9.02 -11.72 70.26
CA SER A 968 8.86 -12.78 71.24
C SER A 968 10.14 -12.83 72.07
N SER A 969 10.02 -12.43 73.33
CA SER A 969 10.99 -12.68 74.37
C SER A 969 11.35 -14.18 74.42
N ASN A 970 12.50 -14.54 73.87
CA ASN A 970 13.34 -15.68 74.27
C ASN A 970 14.58 -15.70 73.37
N ASP A 971 15.60 -14.93 73.76
CA ASP A 971 16.89 -15.49 74.11
C ASP A 971 17.80 -14.38 74.64
N ARG A 972 18.63 -14.75 75.61
CA ARG A 972 19.52 -13.89 76.39
C ARG A 972 20.60 -13.22 75.56
#